data_AF-A0A3D5CLH4-F1
#
_entry.id   AF-A0A3D5CLH4-F1
#
_cell.length_a   1.000
_cell.length_b   1.000
_cell.length_c   1.000
_cell.angle_alpha   90.00
_cell.angle_beta   90.00
_cell.angle_gamma   90.00
#
_symmetry.space_group_name_H-M   'P 1'
#
loop_
_entity.id
_entity.type
_entity.pdbx_description
1 polymer ?
#
loop_
_entity_poly.entity_id
_entity_poly.type
_entity_poly.pdbx_seq_one_letter_code
_entity_poly.pdbx_strand_id
1 'polypeptide(L)'
;MLLYLPHPRDNVAVATQDGAVGDSGTTQLGSSIKLVSDVPVGFRVAIEDIECGDKLLSWGNVFGVANSDIKIGQAIYNNASVEALKDSFRTTTDPITENFIDHSSDYSADSICVVNRTRTINSKTAPKFLGYERGGGRGIGTRNYIAVVATSSLAATCARLIVQEVNHFTHNLENLNGVVCVEHTEGSSVDASNTDIVLRTLAGFLVHPNLAAVLLVDHPDAKVQSTNIINYLQKNQCDILPAVHQAVEIDSNPSQSIDQGVQIVRNWIDDANSAVLSTHDISGLKIALQCGGSDAFSGITGNPLMAMVSSKLIAHGGSINFSETPELIGAESYVLNKVASYDISDSFMRSVNRYKDWMSKHGHSADGNPSHGNLMRGLYNITIKSLGAAMKRPHDLPLEHVIQYSELMTDQGSYFMNSPGNDIESVTGQVASGCNLIMFVTGNGSVTNFPFVPTVKIITTSAVYNNLSAEMDVNAGRILEEYSLEEESKRMYSLIQDVASGQETVGEKAGHSQVQIWRDWGSKPEKETYMEQQTLGLDGQALSVRNHLIMDNLSVKMKGVASGTSNRQYSLILPTSLCAGQVANMAAKRLNINCVADDPLSKYVTLPHTEGCGVSSGHSEKILLNILKGYLCHPLIRDSLVLEHGCEKLHLGYMRRFLLEENIDPSIYGWASIQKDGGIESVLVKIEDWFYRSEVENLVNKPTINISKHVYSIGILGDCYITSEVAKGFAMLCQTMVDAGISVVLPKSISLLQSQIFLEELFGSTSVTPNIAAANVPQLAGVYIMETHSDQFVENMTVIGASGVQLFVAYDDSILPHGHPFIPMLRIFSGASDAQASNTQVFDVKTASTSWSWIEEIVDAIQNIQSGKFEVQLMLDEYVDFQIPRGPSAVSM
;
A
#
# COMPACT_ATOMS: atom_id res chain seq x y z
N MET A 1 -19.84 -24.67 22.83
CA MET A 1 -19.30 -23.45 22.19
C MET A 1 -20.35 -22.34 22.16
N LEU A 2 -19.94 -21.08 22.01
CA LEU A 2 -20.88 -19.97 21.75
C LEU A 2 -21.20 -19.90 20.24
N LEU A 3 -22.48 -19.73 19.92
CA LEU A 3 -23.00 -19.44 18.59
C LEU A 3 -23.60 -18.03 18.63
N TYR A 4 -22.85 -17.02 18.17
CA TYR A 4 -23.26 -15.63 18.28
C TYR A 4 -24.31 -15.29 17.22
N LEU A 5 -25.53 -14.95 17.65
CA LEU A 5 -26.64 -14.58 16.77
C LEU A 5 -26.71 -13.05 16.60
N PRO A 6 -26.28 -12.44 15.49
CA PRO A 6 -26.14 -10.98 15.41
C PRO A 6 -27.43 -10.18 15.65
N HIS A 7 -28.57 -10.72 15.23
CA HIS A 7 -29.89 -10.15 15.47
C HIS A 7 -30.92 -11.24 15.79
N PRO A 8 -31.94 -10.99 16.66
CA PRO A 8 -32.98 -11.97 17.00
C PRO A 8 -33.86 -12.49 15.85
N ARG A 9 -33.68 -11.97 14.63
CA ARG A 9 -34.41 -12.39 13.41
C ARG A 9 -33.51 -13.21 12.46
N ASP A 10 -32.26 -13.40 12.83
CA ASP A 10 -31.32 -14.17 12.03
C ASP A 10 -31.62 -15.65 12.20
N ASN A 11 -31.47 -16.41 11.13
CA ASN A 11 -31.62 -17.87 11.11
C ASN A 11 -30.28 -18.61 11.07
N VAL A 12 -29.18 -17.86 11.10
CA VAL A 12 -27.81 -18.38 11.17
C VAL A 12 -27.00 -17.63 12.22
N ALA A 13 -26.11 -18.34 12.93
CA ALA A 13 -25.26 -17.78 13.98
C ALA A 13 -23.77 -18.01 13.69
N VAL A 14 -22.92 -17.07 14.09
CA VAL A 14 -21.46 -17.13 13.91
C VAL A 14 -20.85 -18.06 14.97
N ALA A 15 -20.08 -19.06 14.53
CA ALA A 15 -19.29 -19.93 15.39
C ALA A 15 -18.09 -19.17 15.97
N THR A 16 -17.98 -19.07 17.30
CA THR A 16 -16.87 -18.33 17.94
C THR A 16 -15.59 -19.15 18.15
N GLN A 17 -15.62 -20.43 17.79
CA GLN A 17 -14.52 -21.38 17.83
C GLN A 17 -14.79 -22.47 16.80
N ASP A 18 -13.77 -23.25 16.45
CA ASP A 18 -13.96 -24.46 15.65
C ASP A 18 -14.89 -25.43 16.41
N GLY A 19 -15.79 -26.07 15.67
CA GLY A 19 -16.73 -27.07 16.19
C GLY A 19 -16.75 -28.30 15.30
N ALA A 20 -16.82 -29.48 15.92
CA ALA A 20 -16.92 -30.76 15.23
C ALA A 20 -18.36 -31.28 15.22
N VAL A 21 -18.67 -32.16 14.27
CA VAL A 21 -19.93 -32.90 14.27
C VAL A 21 -20.21 -33.55 15.63
N GLY A 22 -21.40 -33.30 16.17
CA GLY A 22 -21.83 -33.82 17.46
C GLY A 22 -21.57 -32.88 18.65
N ASP A 23 -20.74 -31.84 18.50
CA ASP A 23 -20.56 -30.82 19.53
C ASP A 23 -21.85 -30.02 19.77
N SER A 24 -21.96 -29.41 20.95
CA SER A 24 -23.08 -28.53 21.29
C SER A 24 -22.66 -27.06 21.31
N GLY A 25 -23.42 -26.23 20.59
CA GLY A 25 -23.40 -24.78 20.64
C GLY A 25 -24.55 -24.22 21.45
N THR A 26 -24.38 -23.03 22.03
CA THR A 26 -25.45 -22.27 22.69
C THR A 26 -25.46 -20.86 22.16
N THR A 27 -26.64 -20.34 21.80
CA THR A 27 -26.79 -18.93 21.46
C THR A 27 -26.82 -18.06 22.71
N GLN A 28 -26.51 -16.78 22.59
CA GLN A 28 -26.63 -15.83 23.69
C GLN A 28 -28.09 -15.61 24.15
N LEU A 29 -29.08 -16.18 23.44
CA LEU A 29 -30.49 -16.22 23.83
C LEU A 29 -30.87 -17.52 24.58
N GLY A 30 -29.92 -18.44 24.78
CA GLY A 30 -30.10 -19.68 25.55
C GLY A 30 -30.47 -20.91 24.74
N SER A 31 -30.67 -20.80 23.43
CA SER A 31 -30.97 -21.96 22.56
C SER A 31 -29.74 -22.87 22.41
N SER A 32 -29.87 -24.16 22.73
CA SER A 32 -28.83 -25.16 22.54
C SER A 32 -29.01 -25.89 21.21
N ILE A 33 -27.94 -25.97 20.43
CA ILE A 33 -27.92 -26.52 19.07
C ILE A 33 -26.83 -27.58 19.00
N LYS A 34 -27.14 -28.75 18.46
CA LYS A 34 -26.14 -29.79 18.21
C LYS A 34 -25.64 -29.66 16.77
N LEU A 35 -24.31 -29.61 16.59
CA LEU A 35 -23.72 -29.53 15.27
C LEU A 35 -23.91 -30.85 14.50
N VAL A 36 -24.29 -30.74 13.24
CA VAL A 36 -24.45 -31.89 12.32
C VAL A 36 -23.38 -31.92 11.22
N SER A 37 -22.54 -30.89 11.17
CA SER A 37 -21.32 -30.84 10.35
C SER A 37 -20.22 -30.13 11.14
N ASP A 38 -18.97 -30.30 10.70
CA ASP A 38 -17.88 -29.47 11.21
C ASP A 38 -18.11 -28.01 10.79
N VAL A 39 -17.72 -27.07 11.65
CA VAL A 39 -17.79 -25.64 11.38
C VAL A 39 -16.49 -24.96 11.81
N PRO A 40 -15.80 -24.28 10.89
CA PRO A 40 -14.65 -23.47 11.26
C PRO A 40 -15.06 -22.21 12.03
N VAL A 41 -14.18 -21.72 12.90
CA VAL A 41 -14.34 -20.44 13.58
C VAL A 41 -14.62 -19.30 12.59
N GLY A 42 -15.59 -18.44 12.93
CA GLY A 42 -16.06 -17.33 12.11
C GLY A 42 -17.11 -17.71 11.06
N PHE A 43 -17.24 -18.99 10.70
CA PHE A 43 -18.31 -19.45 9.81
C PHE A 43 -19.64 -19.52 10.53
N ARG A 44 -20.73 -19.60 9.76
CA ARG A 44 -22.09 -19.59 10.26
C ARG A 44 -22.70 -20.99 10.27
N VAL A 45 -23.55 -21.20 11.27
CA VAL A 45 -24.34 -22.43 11.48
C VAL A 45 -25.82 -22.06 11.47
N ALA A 46 -26.64 -22.87 10.81
CA ALA A 46 -28.09 -22.73 10.87
C ALA A 46 -28.62 -22.98 12.29
N ILE A 47 -29.46 -22.07 12.79
CA ILE A 47 -30.08 -22.20 14.12
C ILE A 47 -31.51 -22.78 14.09
N GLU A 48 -32.00 -23.06 12.88
CA GLU A 48 -33.26 -23.71 12.57
C GLU A 48 -33.11 -24.51 11.26
N ASP A 49 -34.11 -25.33 10.92
CA ASP A 49 -34.16 -25.96 9.58
C ASP A 49 -34.54 -24.89 8.55
N ILE A 50 -33.83 -24.86 7.42
CA ILE A 50 -33.98 -23.88 6.33
C ILE A 50 -34.22 -24.67 5.04
N GLU A 51 -35.35 -24.44 4.36
CA GLU A 51 -35.71 -25.17 3.14
C GLU A 51 -35.00 -24.59 1.91
N CYS A 52 -34.81 -25.41 0.86
CA CYS A 52 -34.31 -24.93 -0.41
C CYS A 52 -35.18 -23.76 -0.94
N GLY A 53 -34.55 -22.61 -1.22
CA GLY A 53 -35.21 -21.37 -1.64
C GLY A 53 -35.48 -20.38 -0.50
N ASP A 54 -35.29 -20.77 0.77
CA ASP A 54 -35.42 -19.85 1.90
C ASP A 54 -34.25 -18.87 1.99
N LYS A 55 -34.54 -17.71 2.58
CA LYS A 55 -33.57 -16.61 2.76
C LYS A 55 -32.68 -16.88 3.97
N LEU A 56 -31.39 -16.58 3.83
CA LEU A 56 -30.43 -16.56 4.93
C LEU A 56 -30.26 -15.13 5.45
N LEU A 57 -30.36 -14.95 6.76
CA LEU A 57 -30.36 -13.63 7.41
C LEU A 57 -29.19 -13.46 8.39
N SER A 58 -28.55 -12.29 8.34
CA SER A 58 -27.56 -11.83 9.31
C SER A 58 -27.77 -10.33 9.58
N TRP A 59 -27.71 -9.90 10.83
CA TRP A 59 -28.09 -8.54 11.26
C TRP A 59 -29.49 -8.12 10.76
N GLY A 60 -30.41 -9.07 10.63
CA GLY A 60 -31.78 -8.90 10.15
C GLY A 60 -31.90 -8.62 8.65
N ASN A 61 -30.83 -8.80 7.87
CA ASN A 61 -30.78 -8.55 6.43
C ASN A 61 -30.43 -9.84 5.66
N VAL A 62 -30.95 -9.96 4.44
CA VAL A 62 -30.72 -11.13 3.58
C VAL A 62 -29.34 -11.02 2.94
N PHE A 63 -28.56 -12.08 3.00
CA PHE A 63 -27.25 -12.17 2.33
C PHE A 63 -27.12 -13.36 1.38
N GLY A 64 -28.08 -14.29 1.40
CA GLY A 64 -28.07 -15.48 0.56
C GLY A 64 -29.42 -16.16 0.53
N VAL A 65 -29.56 -17.12 -0.39
CA VAL A 65 -30.70 -18.02 -0.50
C VAL A 65 -30.20 -19.45 -0.52
N ALA A 66 -30.82 -20.32 0.28
CA ALA A 66 -30.47 -21.73 0.33
C ALA A 66 -30.71 -22.39 -1.04
N ASN A 67 -29.70 -23.09 -1.57
CA ASN A 67 -29.82 -23.83 -2.84
C ASN A 67 -30.04 -25.35 -2.62
N SER A 68 -30.15 -25.74 -1.35
CA SER A 68 -30.43 -27.08 -0.85
C SER A 68 -31.06 -26.96 0.54
N ASP A 69 -31.67 -28.03 1.06
CA ASP A 69 -32.18 -28.02 2.44
C ASP A 69 -30.99 -27.98 3.42
N ILE A 70 -31.03 -27.06 4.38
CA ILE A 70 -30.00 -26.89 5.42
C ILE A 70 -30.61 -27.26 6.77
N LYS A 71 -30.02 -28.21 7.48
CA LYS A 71 -30.50 -28.65 8.79
C LYS A 71 -29.98 -27.77 9.91
N ILE A 72 -30.75 -27.66 10.99
CA ILE A 72 -30.29 -27.04 12.23
C ILE A 72 -28.94 -27.66 12.66
N GLY A 73 -27.97 -26.82 13.00
CA GLY A 73 -26.62 -27.25 13.36
C GLY A 73 -25.69 -27.51 12.17
N GLN A 74 -26.13 -27.29 10.93
CA GLN A 74 -25.31 -27.43 9.74
C GLN A 74 -24.59 -26.11 9.42
N ALA A 75 -23.31 -26.20 9.05
CA ALA A 75 -22.52 -25.08 8.59
C ALA A 75 -22.92 -24.65 7.16
N ILE A 76 -22.81 -23.35 6.87
CA ILE A 76 -23.20 -22.78 5.57
C ILE A 76 -22.00 -22.23 4.79
N TYR A 77 -22.03 -22.42 3.46
CA TYR A 77 -20.97 -22.05 2.53
C TYR A 77 -21.54 -21.65 1.16
N ASN A 78 -21.01 -20.58 0.57
CA ASN A 78 -21.16 -20.27 -0.86
C ASN A 78 -19.93 -20.80 -1.64
N ASN A 79 -20.03 -20.90 -2.96
CA ASN A 79 -18.93 -21.34 -3.81
C ASN A 79 -17.60 -20.60 -3.55
N ALA A 80 -17.64 -19.28 -3.38
CA ALA A 80 -16.44 -18.47 -3.14
C ALA A 80 -15.70 -18.89 -1.85
N SER A 81 -16.43 -19.12 -0.77
CA SER A 81 -15.84 -19.59 0.50
C SER A 81 -15.30 -21.01 0.42
N VAL A 82 -15.94 -21.90 -0.35
CA VAL A 82 -15.45 -23.26 -0.58
C VAL A 82 -14.12 -23.24 -1.34
N GLU A 83 -14.04 -22.46 -2.42
CA GLU A 83 -12.80 -22.30 -3.20
C GLU A 83 -11.68 -21.73 -2.34
N ALA A 84 -11.98 -20.71 -1.53
CA ALA A 84 -10.99 -20.12 -0.65
C ALA A 84 -10.48 -21.17 0.35
N LEU A 85 -11.37 -21.93 1.01
CA LEU A 85 -11.02 -22.88 2.07
C LEU A 85 -10.01 -23.95 1.63
N LYS A 86 -9.90 -24.25 0.33
CA LYS A 86 -8.87 -25.14 -0.23
C LYS A 86 -7.44 -24.70 0.14
N ASP A 87 -7.21 -23.40 0.28
CA ASP A 87 -5.90 -22.82 0.59
C ASP A 87 -5.62 -22.73 2.12
N SER A 88 -6.58 -23.09 3.00
CA SER A 88 -6.35 -23.07 4.47
C SER A 88 -5.67 -24.30 5.05
N PHE A 89 -5.51 -25.39 4.29
CA PHE A 89 -5.09 -26.69 4.82
C PHE A 89 -5.95 -27.21 5.99
N ARG A 90 -7.18 -26.71 6.15
CA ARG A 90 -8.13 -27.20 7.15
C ARG A 90 -8.65 -28.58 6.74
N THR A 91 -8.76 -29.47 7.73
CA THR A 91 -9.34 -30.81 7.53
C THR A 91 -10.74 -30.84 8.16
N THR A 92 -11.71 -31.33 7.40
CA THR A 92 -13.09 -31.56 7.86
C THR A 92 -13.44 -33.03 7.69
N THR A 93 -14.35 -33.50 8.51
CA THR A 93 -14.86 -34.89 8.51
C THR A 93 -15.57 -35.21 7.21
N ASP A 94 -16.35 -34.26 6.70
CA ASP A 94 -17.05 -34.35 5.42
C ASP A 94 -16.55 -33.29 4.43
N PRO A 95 -16.65 -33.52 3.11
CA PRO A 95 -16.33 -32.51 2.11
C PRO A 95 -17.18 -31.24 2.31
N ILE A 96 -16.50 -30.09 2.40
CA ILE A 96 -17.16 -28.78 2.40
C ILE A 96 -17.79 -28.56 1.02
N THR A 97 -19.10 -28.38 0.98
CA THR A 97 -19.87 -28.17 -0.24
C THR A 97 -20.72 -26.91 -0.12
N GLU A 98 -20.96 -26.26 -1.26
CA GLU A 98 -21.85 -25.11 -1.33
C GLU A 98 -23.29 -25.52 -0.99
N ASN A 99 -23.96 -24.73 -0.15
CA ASN A 99 -25.37 -24.93 0.20
C ASN A 99 -26.23 -23.65 0.14
N PHE A 100 -25.65 -22.52 -0.30
CA PHE A 100 -26.40 -21.31 -0.60
C PHE A 100 -25.76 -20.50 -1.74
N ILE A 101 -26.58 -19.67 -2.37
CA ILE A 101 -26.16 -18.73 -3.42
C ILE A 101 -26.28 -17.30 -2.88
N ASP A 102 -25.34 -16.44 -3.24
CA ASP A 102 -25.33 -15.04 -2.84
C ASP A 102 -26.60 -14.31 -3.31
N HIS A 103 -27.23 -13.57 -2.39
CA HIS A 103 -28.41 -12.78 -2.70
C HIS A 103 -28.51 -11.60 -1.72
N SER A 104 -28.51 -10.38 -2.24
CA SER A 104 -28.74 -9.16 -1.47
C SER A 104 -30.16 -8.65 -1.68
N SER A 105 -30.72 -7.99 -0.66
CA SER A 105 -31.99 -7.28 -0.83
C SER A 105 -31.74 -5.96 -1.55
N ASP A 106 -32.60 -5.63 -2.52
CA ASP A 106 -32.55 -4.32 -3.16
C ASP A 106 -32.78 -3.21 -2.12
N TYR A 107 -32.04 -2.12 -2.30
CA TYR A 107 -32.31 -0.88 -1.59
C TYR A 107 -33.73 -0.37 -1.91
N SER A 108 -34.49 -0.03 -0.87
CA SER A 108 -35.80 0.63 -1.00
C SER A 108 -35.76 2.03 -0.41
N ALA A 109 -36.37 3.00 -1.09
CA ALA A 109 -36.54 4.36 -0.55
C ALA A 109 -37.29 4.37 0.80
N ASP A 110 -38.11 3.34 1.07
CA ASP A 110 -38.84 3.18 2.34
C ASP A 110 -37.90 2.91 3.53
N SER A 111 -36.64 2.56 3.28
CA SER A 111 -35.63 2.36 4.33
C SER A 111 -35.02 3.68 4.84
N ILE A 112 -35.26 4.81 4.17
CA ILE A 112 -34.80 6.12 4.63
C ILE A 112 -35.68 6.57 5.80
N CYS A 113 -35.04 6.82 6.94
CA CYS A 113 -35.70 7.44 8.09
C CYS A 113 -34.98 8.73 8.46
N VAL A 114 -35.64 9.85 8.16
CA VAL A 114 -35.15 11.20 8.48
C VAL A 114 -35.44 11.51 9.95
N VAL A 115 -34.39 11.75 10.73
CA VAL A 115 -34.50 12.07 12.15
C VAL A 115 -34.16 13.54 12.36
N ASN A 116 -35.21 14.36 12.48
CA ASN A 116 -35.07 15.79 12.69
C ASN A 116 -34.97 16.10 14.19
N ARG A 117 -33.83 15.74 14.81
CA ARG A 117 -33.57 15.98 16.24
C ARG A 117 -32.34 16.86 16.42
N THR A 118 -32.53 18.02 17.05
CA THR A 118 -31.42 18.81 17.58
C THR A 118 -30.67 17.97 18.62
N ARG A 119 -29.37 17.77 18.43
CA ARG A 119 -28.53 17.07 19.40
C ARG A 119 -28.55 17.80 20.74
N THR A 120 -28.81 17.07 21.82
CA THR A 120 -28.59 17.59 23.17
C THR A 120 -27.12 17.38 23.53
N ILE A 121 -26.31 18.44 23.45
CA ILE A 121 -24.90 18.40 23.82
C ILE A 121 -24.78 18.58 25.34
N ASN A 122 -24.15 17.63 26.01
CA ASN A 122 -23.91 17.71 27.45
C ASN A 122 -22.54 18.34 27.74
N SER A 123 -22.43 19.66 27.59
CA SER A 123 -21.15 20.37 27.80
C SER A 123 -20.73 20.49 29.28
N LYS A 124 -21.67 20.41 30.23
CA LYS A 124 -21.37 20.64 31.66
C LYS A 124 -20.55 19.52 32.31
N THR A 125 -20.61 18.31 31.76
CA THR A 125 -19.87 17.14 32.26
C THR A 125 -18.96 16.56 31.20
N ALA A 126 -18.58 17.37 30.20
CA ALA A 126 -17.68 16.92 29.15
C ALA A 126 -16.34 16.47 29.77
N PRO A 127 -15.88 15.24 29.50
CA PRO A 127 -14.53 14.84 29.84
C PRO A 127 -13.50 15.76 29.19
N LYS A 128 -12.30 15.79 29.77
CA LYS A 128 -11.23 16.69 29.34
C LYS A 128 -10.01 15.90 28.90
N PHE A 129 -9.19 16.52 28.07
CA PHE A 129 -7.89 15.99 27.65
C PHE A 129 -6.86 17.11 27.57
N LEU A 130 -5.57 16.76 27.57
CA LEU A 130 -4.47 17.69 27.33
C LEU A 130 -4.19 17.78 25.83
N GLY A 131 -4.14 18.99 25.26
CA GLY A 131 -3.88 19.16 23.84
C GLY A 131 -3.15 20.47 23.53
N TYR A 132 -2.75 20.59 22.26
CA TYR A 132 -2.07 21.76 21.71
C TYR A 132 -3.07 22.65 20.99
N GLU A 133 -3.49 23.74 21.60
CA GLU A 133 -4.35 24.71 20.94
C GLU A 133 -3.64 25.36 19.75
N ARG A 134 -4.26 25.29 18.57
CA ARG A 134 -3.75 25.93 17.35
C ARG A 134 -4.60 27.13 17.00
N GLY A 135 -3.93 28.28 16.85
CA GLY A 135 -4.55 29.50 16.34
C GLY A 135 -5.05 29.37 14.91
N GLY A 136 -5.86 30.33 14.48
CA GLY A 136 -6.33 30.44 13.10
C GLY A 136 -7.30 29.34 12.68
N GLY A 137 -8.14 28.84 13.59
CA GLY A 137 -9.22 27.90 13.27
C GLY A 137 -8.81 26.43 13.09
N ARG A 138 -7.51 26.09 13.26
CA ARG A 138 -7.01 24.71 13.07
C ARG A 138 -7.51 23.70 14.12
N GLY A 139 -7.91 24.17 15.30
CA GLY A 139 -8.46 23.32 16.36
C GLY A 139 -7.41 22.88 17.39
N ILE A 140 -7.63 21.74 18.04
CA ILE A 140 -6.79 21.24 19.13
C ILE A 140 -6.02 20.00 18.65
N GLY A 141 -4.70 20.03 18.78
CA GLY A 141 -3.83 18.89 18.45
C GLY A 141 -3.72 17.91 19.61
N THR A 142 -3.76 16.62 19.33
CA THR A 142 -3.43 15.53 20.27
C THR A 142 -1.94 15.22 20.28
N ARG A 143 -1.22 15.71 19.27
CA ARG A 143 0.23 15.60 19.09
C ARG A 143 0.81 16.90 18.57
N ASN A 144 2.13 17.00 18.58
CA ASN A 144 2.89 18.11 18.08
C ASN A 144 4.09 17.59 17.27
N TYR A 145 3.92 17.52 15.96
CA TYR A 145 4.95 17.09 15.01
C TYR A 145 5.37 18.21 14.07
N ILE A 146 6.57 18.10 13.52
CA ILE A 146 6.95 18.75 12.27
C ILE A 146 6.82 17.71 11.15
N ALA A 147 6.16 18.05 10.04
CA ALA A 147 6.06 17.15 8.90
C ALA A 147 6.96 17.61 7.75
N VAL A 148 7.71 16.69 7.16
CA VAL A 148 8.35 16.86 5.85
C VAL A 148 7.49 16.13 4.84
N VAL A 149 6.83 16.89 3.96
CA VAL A 149 5.80 16.41 3.04
C VAL A 149 6.34 16.48 1.62
N ALA A 150 6.49 15.33 0.97
CA ALA A 150 6.75 15.28 -0.45
C ALA A 150 5.50 15.76 -1.19
N THR A 151 5.62 16.72 -2.13
CA THR A 151 4.47 17.20 -2.90
C THR A 151 4.09 16.28 -4.06
N SER A 152 5.01 15.38 -4.43
CA SER A 152 4.79 14.30 -5.38
C SER A 152 5.65 13.08 -5.07
N SER A 153 5.41 11.97 -5.78
CA SER A 153 6.26 10.77 -5.72
C SER A 153 7.73 11.04 -6.03
N LEU A 154 8.03 12.01 -6.91
CA LEU A 154 9.40 12.38 -7.29
C LEU A 154 10.17 13.07 -6.16
N ALA A 155 9.47 13.58 -5.14
CA ALA A 155 10.09 14.24 -3.99
C ALA A 155 10.22 13.32 -2.76
N ALA A 156 9.70 12.08 -2.83
CA ALA A 156 9.61 11.16 -1.69
C ALA A 156 10.98 10.85 -1.08
N THR A 157 11.97 10.51 -1.91
CA THR A 157 13.32 10.15 -1.44
C THR A 157 14.01 11.30 -0.71
N CYS A 158 13.94 12.52 -1.25
CA CYS A 158 14.50 13.71 -0.60
C CYS A 158 13.83 13.96 0.76
N ALA A 159 12.50 13.88 0.83
CA ALA A 159 11.76 14.04 2.08
C ALA A 159 12.18 12.99 3.14
N ARG A 160 12.33 11.71 2.75
CA ARG A 160 12.82 10.65 3.64
C ARG A 160 14.20 10.95 4.19
N LEU A 161 15.13 11.35 3.32
CA LEU A 161 16.53 11.63 3.70
C LEU A 161 16.62 12.84 4.63
N ILE A 162 15.85 13.92 4.39
CA ILE A 162 15.76 15.06 5.32
C ILE A 162 15.34 14.60 6.72
N VAL A 163 14.30 13.76 6.82
CA VAL A 163 13.79 13.26 8.11
C VAL A 163 14.82 12.37 8.81
N GLN A 164 15.51 11.49 8.06
CA GLN A 164 16.57 10.66 8.61
C GLN A 164 17.69 11.49 9.25
N GLU A 165 18.11 12.56 8.59
CA GLU A 165 19.17 13.46 9.08
C GLU A 165 18.75 14.28 10.30
N VAL A 166 17.46 14.63 10.46
CA VAL A 166 17.01 15.47 11.58
C VAL A 166 16.51 14.71 12.80
N ASN A 167 16.13 13.44 12.67
CA ASN A 167 15.46 12.68 13.75
C ASN A 167 16.23 12.66 15.08
N HIS A 168 17.56 12.62 15.03
CA HIS A 168 18.38 12.60 16.23
C HIS A 168 18.34 13.92 17.04
N PHE A 169 17.94 15.04 16.43
CA PHE A 169 17.77 16.33 17.13
C PHE A 169 16.50 16.38 17.97
N THR A 170 15.52 15.50 17.71
CA THR A 170 14.25 15.51 18.46
C THR A 170 14.23 14.58 19.67
N HIS A 171 15.33 13.86 19.93
CA HIS A 171 15.42 12.99 21.10
C HIS A 171 15.32 13.78 22.41
N ASN A 172 14.47 13.32 23.33
CA ASN A 172 14.26 13.89 24.67
C ASN A 172 13.63 15.30 24.71
N LEU A 173 12.88 15.69 23.67
CA LEU A 173 12.07 16.92 23.70
C LEU A 173 10.73 16.64 24.39
N GLU A 174 10.33 17.52 25.32
CA GLU A 174 9.12 17.31 26.14
C GLU A 174 7.82 17.56 25.38
N ASN A 175 7.79 18.58 24.52
CA ASN A 175 6.55 19.02 23.87
C ASN A 175 6.56 18.83 22.36
N LEU A 176 7.65 18.36 21.74
CA LEU A 176 7.70 17.98 20.33
C LEU A 176 7.80 16.46 20.22
N ASN A 177 6.79 15.84 19.61
CA ASN A 177 6.75 14.39 19.44
C ASN A 177 7.77 13.87 18.40
N GLY A 178 8.20 14.72 17.47
CA GLY A 178 9.25 14.40 16.52
C GLY A 178 9.11 15.10 15.17
N VAL A 179 9.93 14.67 14.22
CA VAL A 179 9.80 15.00 12.79
C VAL A 179 9.34 13.74 12.06
N VAL A 180 8.36 13.88 11.16
CA VAL A 180 7.82 12.75 10.40
C VAL A 180 7.86 13.00 8.91
N CYS A 181 8.07 11.93 8.15
CA CYS A 181 8.00 11.96 6.69
C CYS A 181 6.56 11.64 6.26
N VAL A 182 6.03 12.42 5.33
CA VAL A 182 4.76 12.16 4.64
C VAL A 182 5.08 12.03 3.16
N GLU A 183 5.14 10.80 2.71
CA GLU A 183 5.37 10.46 1.31
C GLU A 183 4.17 9.73 0.71
N HIS A 184 4.02 9.85 -0.60
CA HIS A 184 2.93 9.22 -1.35
C HIS A 184 3.35 9.05 -2.82
N THR A 185 2.58 8.28 -3.57
CA THR A 185 2.90 7.90 -4.96
C THR A 185 2.14 8.71 -6.02
N GLU A 186 1.70 9.92 -5.67
CA GLU A 186 0.78 10.73 -6.47
C GLU A 186 1.39 12.09 -6.84
N GLY A 187 0.76 12.85 -7.74
CA GLY A 187 1.12 14.25 -8.00
C GLY A 187 2.23 14.50 -9.04
N SER A 188 2.86 13.45 -9.58
CA SER A 188 3.91 13.60 -10.62
C SER A 188 3.33 13.83 -12.02
N SER A 189 2.24 13.14 -12.39
CA SER A 189 1.75 13.07 -13.78
C SER A 189 0.99 14.31 -14.27
N VAL A 190 1.31 14.77 -15.48
CA VAL A 190 0.76 16.00 -16.11
C VAL A 190 -0.76 15.95 -16.36
N ASP A 191 -1.32 14.78 -16.71
CA ASP A 191 -2.75 14.61 -17.05
C ASP A 191 -3.57 13.82 -16.01
N ALA A 192 -3.07 13.69 -14.78
CA ALA A 192 -3.73 12.90 -13.74
C ALA A 192 -5.12 13.45 -13.34
N SER A 193 -6.14 12.59 -13.38
CA SER A 193 -7.53 12.91 -13.00
C SER A 193 -7.72 13.21 -11.52
N ASN A 194 -6.83 12.71 -10.64
CA ASN A 194 -6.91 12.89 -9.19
C ASN A 194 -6.18 14.13 -8.66
N THR A 195 -5.73 15.05 -9.53
CA THR A 195 -4.98 16.24 -9.10
C THR A 195 -5.70 17.02 -7.98
N ASP A 196 -7.03 17.17 -8.08
CA ASP A 196 -7.83 17.86 -7.06
C ASP A 196 -7.84 17.13 -5.70
N ILE A 197 -7.88 15.79 -5.71
CA ILE A 197 -7.75 14.96 -4.51
C ILE A 197 -6.39 15.20 -3.86
N VAL A 198 -5.30 15.13 -4.63
CA VAL A 198 -3.93 15.33 -4.12
C VAL A 198 -3.79 16.72 -3.49
N LEU A 199 -4.20 17.78 -4.21
CA LEU A 199 -4.12 19.15 -3.70
C LEU A 199 -4.93 19.34 -2.43
N ARG A 200 -6.14 18.78 -2.37
CA ARG A 200 -7.00 18.86 -1.19
C ARG A 200 -6.40 18.13 0.00
N THR A 201 -5.87 16.93 -0.20
CA THR A 201 -5.22 16.15 0.86
C THR A 201 -4.01 16.87 1.44
N LEU A 202 -3.10 17.35 0.58
CA LEU A 202 -1.90 18.06 1.01
C LEU A 202 -2.23 19.42 1.67
N ALA A 203 -3.25 20.14 1.18
CA ALA A 203 -3.75 21.34 1.83
C ALA A 203 -4.37 21.04 3.22
N GLY A 204 -5.07 19.91 3.35
CA GLY A 204 -5.60 19.42 4.62
C GLY A 204 -4.49 19.16 5.66
N PHE A 205 -3.35 18.63 5.24
CA PHE A 205 -2.18 18.49 6.13
C PHE A 205 -1.64 19.84 6.59
N LEU A 206 -1.53 20.84 5.71
CA LEU A 206 -1.07 22.18 6.11
C LEU A 206 -1.92 22.83 7.22
N VAL A 207 -3.19 22.47 7.34
CA VAL A 207 -4.09 23.00 8.38
C VAL A 207 -4.33 22.02 9.53
N HIS A 208 -3.66 20.87 9.55
CA HIS A 208 -3.90 19.82 10.54
C HIS A 208 -3.42 20.24 11.94
N PRO A 209 -4.22 20.04 13.01
CA PRO A 209 -3.88 20.53 14.35
C PRO A 209 -2.69 19.81 15.01
N ASN A 210 -2.37 18.59 14.59
CA ASN A 210 -1.21 17.86 15.13
C ASN A 210 0.14 18.35 14.56
N LEU A 211 0.14 19.26 13.59
CA LEU A 211 1.37 19.77 12.96
C LEU A 211 1.69 21.19 13.44
N ALA A 212 2.85 21.37 14.05
CA ALA A 212 3.40 22.69 14.37
C ALA A 212 3.90 23.41 13.11
N ALA A 213 4.64 22.68 12.28
CA ALA A 213 5.20 23.18 11.04
C ALA A 213 5.24 22.11 9.94
N VAL A 214 5.30 22.56 8.69
CA VAL A 214 5.32 21.70 7.49
C VAL A 214 6.39 22.19 6.51
N LEU A 215 7.35 21.32 6.18
CA LEU A 215 8.26 21.53 5.05
C LEU A 215 7.69 20.82 3.82
N LEU A 216 7.40 21.57 2.76
CA LEU A 216 7.01 21.02 1.46
C LEU A 216 8.27 20.77 0.62
N VAL A 217 8.42 19.57 0.06
CA VAL A 217 9.54 19.22 -0.82
C VAL A 217 9.01 19.07 -2.24
N ASP A 218 9.46 19.95 -3.13
CA ASP A 218 9.07 20.01 -4.54
C ASP A 218 10.09 19.34 -5.44
N HIS A 219 9.60 18.70 -6.51
CA HIS A 219 10.41 18.29 -7.64
C HIS A 219 10.01 19.14 -8.85
N PRO A 220 10.95 19.73 -9.61
CA PRO A 220 10.62 20.67 -10.68
C PRO A 220 9.81 20.03 -11.81
N ASP A 221 10.03 18.74 -12.10
CA ASP A 221 9.27 17.98 -13.10
C ASP A 221 7.90 17.49 -12.61
N ALA A 222 7.55 17.71 -11.34
CA ALA A 222 6.25 17.32 -10.81
C ALA A 222 5.16 18.35 -11.15
N LYS A 223 3.96 17.85 -11.46
CA LYS A 223 2.77 18.69 -11.68
C LYS A 223 2.32 19.41 -10.40
N VAL A 224 2.32 18.70 -9.28
CA VAL A 224 1.93 19.25 -7.99
C VAL A 224 3.16 19.80 -7.30
N GLN A 225 3.15 21.10 -7.05
CA GLN A 225 4.16 21.83 -6.28
C GLN A 225 3.53 22.55 -5.10
N SER A 226 4.37 22.99 -4.15
CA SER A 226 3.98 23.75 -2.97
C SER A 226 3.09 24.95 -3.29
N THR A 227 3.40 25.67 -4.37
CA THR A 227 2.61 26.83 -4.83
C THR A 227 1.18 26.43 -5.21
N ASN A 228 0.97 25.28 -5.84
CA ASN A 228 -0.37 24.77 -6.16
C ASN A 228 -1.17 24.48 -4.90
N ILE A 229 -0.53 23.88 -3.89
CA ILE A 229 -1.15 23.51 -2.60
C ILE A 229 -1.56 24.77 -1.83
N ILE A 230 -0.67 25.76 -1.73
CA ILE A 230 -0.94 27.03 -1.05
C ILE A 230 -2.06 27.81 -1.76
N ASN A 231 -2.04 27.85 -3.09
CA ASN A 231 -3.11 28.49 -3.87
C ASN A 231 -4.44 27.76 -3.71
N TYR A 232 -4.44 26.43 -3.68
CA TYR A 232 -5.62 25.63 -3.43
C TYR A 232 -6.21 25.93 -2.04
N LEU A 233 -5.35 26.02 -1.02
CA LEU A 233 -5.73 26.39 0.34
C LEU A 233 -6.38 27.78 0.38
N GLN A 234 -5.71 28.79 -0.19
CA GLN A 234 -6.21 30.18 -0.24
C GLN A 234 -7.55 30.31 -0.95
N LYS A 235 -7.76 29.53 -2.03
CA LYS A 235 -9.00 29.57 -2.82
C LYS A 235 -10.17 28.86 -2.14
N ASN A 236 -9.91 27.77 -1.42
CA ASN A 236 -10.97 26.85 -0.96
C ASN A 236 -11.18 26.81 0.56
N GLN A 237 -10.31 27.43 1.37
CA GLN A 237 -10.32 27.26 2.84
C GLN A 237 -10.15 28.61 3.58
N CYS A 238 -10.97 29.61 3.23
CA CYS A 238 -10.77 31.03 3.57
C CYS A 238 -10.71 31.39 5.07
N ASP A 239 -11.08 30.50 5.99
CA ASP A 239 -11.18 30.81 7.43
C ASP A 239 -10.14 30.08 8.31
N ILE A 240 -9.32 29.18 7.75
CA ILE A 240 -8.33 28.41 8.50
C ILE A 240 -6.92 28.80 8.04
N LEU A 241 -6.08 29.24 8.98
CA LEU A 241 -4.69 29.59 8.72
C LEU A 241 -3.82 28.32 8.69
N PRO A 242 -2.88 28.19 7.73
CA PRO A 242 -1.95 27.07 7.70
C PRO A 242 -0.98 27.09 8.90
N ALA A 243 -0.37 25.93 9.16
CA ALA A 243 0.81 25.81 9.98
C ALA A 243 1.96 26.69 9.45
N VAL A 244 2.97 26.93 10.29
CA VAL A 244 4.24 27.48 9.81
C VAL A 244 4.74 26.58 8.69
N HIS A 245 5.06 27.13 7.53
CA HIS A 245 5.49 26.33 6.39
C HIS A 245 6.52 27.04 5.54
N GLN A 246 7.36 26.25 4.89
CA GLN A 246 8.31 26.65 3.85
C GLN A 246 8.39 25.53 2.81
N ALA A 247 8.96 25.84 1.66
CA ALA A 247 9.21 24.87 0.61
C ALA A 247 10.71 24.79 0.26
N VAL A 248 11.15 23.61 -0.14
CA VAL A 248 12.45 23.36 -0.77
C VAL A 248 12.18 22.69 -2.10
N GLU A 249 12.77 23.22 -3.17
CA GLU A 249 12.75 22.59 -4.49
C GLU A 249 14.04 21.78 -4.67
N ILE A 250 13.90 20.55 -5.14
CA ILE A 250 15.03 19.67 -5.47
C ILE A 250 15.73 20.26 -6.70
N ASP A 251 17.03 20.48 -6.58
CA ASP A 251 17.84 20.94 -7.71
C ASP A 251 18.74 19.81 -8.24
N SER A 252 19.65 20.15 -9.16
CA SER A 252 20.60 19.21 -9.76
C SER A 252 21.54 18.47 -8.78
N ASN A 253 21.64 18.93 -7.54
CA ASN A 253 22.44 18.37 -6.46
C ASN A 253 21.55 18.07 -5.23
N PRO A 254 20.89 16.89 -5.19
CA PRO A 254 19.96 16.51 -4.12
C PRO A 254 20.54 16.63 -2.72
N SER A 255 21.85 16.39 -2.52
CA SER A 255 22.50 16.56 -1.21
C SER A 255 22.39 18.00 -0.69
N GLN A 256 22.53 19.00 -1.57
CA GLN A 256 22.36 20.40 -1.19
C GLN A 256 20.90 20.73 -0.84
N SER A 257 19.94 20.20 -1.61
CA SER A 257 18.51 20.35 -1.30
C SER A 257 18.15 19.68 0.03
N ILE A 258 18.74 18.52 0.33
CA ILE A 258 18.59 17.84 1.63
C ILE A 258 19.15 18.71 2.75
N ASP A 259 20.37 19.23 2.63
CA ASP A 259 20.99 20.11 3.62
C ASP A 259 20.15 21.37 3.90
N GLN A 260 19.57 21.96 2.85
CA GLN A 260 18.65 23.10 2.98
C GLN A 260 17.38 22.71 3.77
N GLY A 261 16.77 21.57 3.44
CA GLY A 261 15.61 21.05 4.17
C GLY A 261 15.93 20.78 5.64
N VAL A 262 17.07 20.15 5.92
CA VAL A 262 17.60 19.90 7.27
C VAL A 262 17.73 21.21 8.04
N GLN A 263 18.33 22.25 7.45
CA GLN A 263 18.52 23.53 8.12
C GLN A 263 17.18 24.22 8.45
N ILE A 264 16.21 24.16 7.54
CA ILE A 264 14.87 24.74 7.76
C ILE A 264 14.18 24.03 8.93
N VAL A 265 14.14 22.70 8.91
CA VAL A 265 13.49 21.92 9.98
C VAL A 265 14.17 22.19 11.32
N ARG A 266 15.50 22.21 11.37
CA ARG A 266 16.26 22.51 12.59
C ARG A 266 15.90 23.86 13.20
N ASN A 267 15.66 24.88 12.38
CA ASN A 267 15.26 26.20 12.86
C ASN A 267 13.87 26.22 13.52
N TRP A 268 13.01 25.23 13.25
CA TRP A 268 11.68 25.14 13.84
C TRP A 268 11.61 24.27 15.09
N ILE A 269 12.63 23.45 15.38
CA ILE A 269 12.58 22.47 16.48
C ILE A 269 12.32 23.15 17.83
N ASP A 270 13.08 24.20 18.15
CA ASP A 270 12.97 24.90 19.43
C ASP A 270 11.60 25.60 19.58
N ASP A 271 11.14 26.28 18.51
CA ASP A 271 9.84 26.94 18.49
C ASP A 271 8.70 25.94 18.62
N ALA A 272 8.76 24.81 17.91
CA ALA A 272 7.77 23.74 18.01
C ALA A 272 7.75 23.13 19.42
N ASN A 273 8.90 22.92 20.04
CA ASN A 273 9.02 22.40 21.41
C ASN A 273 8.61 23.42 22.50
N SER A 274 8.46 24.69 22.16
CA SER A 274 7.95 25.71 23.09
C SER A 274 6.41 25.68 23.24
N ALA A 275 5.72 24.84 22.47
CA ALA A 275 4.26 24.71 22.52
C ALA A 275 3.80 24.25 23.92
N VAL A 276 2.73 24.89 24.42
CA VAL A 276 2.19 24.63 25.77
C VAL A 276 0.98 23.69 25.67
N LEU A 277 1.04 22.58 26.39
CA LEU A 277 -0.13 21.72 26.61
C LEU A 277 -1.15 22.42 27.51
N SER A 278 -2.41 22.44 27.07
CA SER A 278 -3.53 23.00 27.82
C SER A 278 -4.71 22.03 27.90
N THR A 279 -5.53 22.18 28.93
CA THR A 279 -6.71 21.33 29.12
C THR A 279 -7.87 21.79 28.24
N HIS A 280 -8.42 20.88 27.43
CA HIS A 280 -9.57 21.13 26.56
C HIS A 280 -10.68 20.10 26.79
N ASP A 281 -11.91 20.47 26.46
CA ASP A 281 -13.04 19.54 26.48
C ASP A 281 -12.92 18.55 25.32
N ILE A 282 -13.40 17.31 25.51
CA ILE A 282 -13.34 16.24 24.52
C ILE A 282 -14.06 16.57 23.19
N SER A 283 -14.87 17.63 23.16
CA SER A 283 -15.46 18.18 21.94
C SER A 283 -14.43 18.63 20.90
N GLY A 284 -13.17 18.87 21.31
CA GLY A 284 -12.06 19.14 20.41
C GLY A 284 -11.57 17.93 19.60
N LEU A 285 -12.04 16.71 19.90
CA LEU A 285 -11.67 15.52 19.16
C LEU A 285 -12.51 15.32 17.89
N LYS A 286 -11.80 15.04 16.80
CA LYS A 286 -12.34 14.56 15.52
C LYS A 286 -11.73 13.19 15.27
N ILE A 287 -12.54 12.13 15.39
CA ILE A 287 -12.04 10.75 15.37
C ILE A 287 -12.35 10.07 14.03
N ALA A 288 -11.32 9.54 13.39
CA ALA A 288 -11.44 8.66 12.24
C ALA A 288 -11.87 7.25 12.68
N LEU A 289 -12.87 6.68 12.01
CA LEU A 289 -13.39 5.34 12.23
C LEU A 289 -13.02 4.48 11.03
N GLN A 290 -12.14 3.50 11.23
CA GLN A 290 -11.57 2.71 10.14
C GLN A 290 -11.60 1.20 10.43
N CYS A 291 -11.82 0.39 9.38
CA CYS A 291 -11.47 -1.04 9.41
C CYS A 291 -10.17 -1.32 8.65
N GLY A 292 -9.43 -2.34 9.07
CA GLY A 292 -8.39 -2.97 8.28
C GLY A 292 -8.78 -4.39 7.86
N GLY A 293 -7.89 -5.36 8.12
CA GLY A 293 -8.11 -6.79 7.87
C GLY A 293 -9.31 -7.36 8.63
N SER A 294 -10.51 -7.22 8.06
CA SER A 294 -11.80 -7.58 8.66
C SER A 294 -12.01 -9.11 8.70
N ASP A 295 -12.80 -9.54 9.68
CA ASP A 295 -13.21 -10.92 9.90
C ASP A 295 -14.70 -10.99 10.29
N ALA A 296 -15.24 -12.20 10.49
CA ALA A 296 -16.62 -12.38 10.96
C ALA A 296 -16.90 -11.76 12.34
N PHE A 297 -15.85 -11.49 13.14
CA PHE A 297 -15.97 -10.94 14.50
C PHE A 297 -16.04 -9.41 14.51
N SER A 298 -15.57 -8.76 13.45
CA SER A 298 -15.49 -7.30 13.32
C SER A 298 -16.84 -6.63 13.57
N GLY A 299 -17.91 -7.17 12.98
CA GLY A 299 -19.29 -6.67 13.13
C GLY A 299 -19.99 -7.04 14.44
N ILE A 300 -19.38 -7.84 15.32
CA ILE A 300 -19.99 -8.29 16.59
C ILE A 300 -19.22 -7.85 17.83
N THR A 301 -17.93 -7.51 17.71
CA THR A 301 -17.10 -7.00 18.81
C THR A 301 -16.56 -5.58 18.54
N GLY A 302 -15.54 -5.47 17.68
CA GLY A 302 -14.76 -4.24 17.49
C GLY A 302 -15.57 -3.07 16.96
N ASN A 303 -16.34 -3.26 15.88
CA ASN A 303 -17.13 -2.18 15.28
C ASN A 303 -18.26 -1.69 16.22
N PRO A 304 -19.05 -2.58 16.86
CA PRO A 304 -19.99 -2.16 17.89
C PRO A 304 -19.35 -1.40 19.07
N LEU A 305 -18.16 -1.82 19.51
CA LEU A 305 -17.42 -1.16 20.59
C LEU A 305 -17.01 0.27 20.18
N MET A 306 -16.44 0.41 18.99
CA MET A 306 -16.09 1.70 18.40
C MET A 306 -17.32 2.60 18.27
N ALA A 307 -18.45 2.08 17.78
CA ALA A 307 -19.70 2.83 17.65
C ALA A 307 -20.26 3.34 19.00
N MET A 308 -20.14 2.54 20.06
CA MET A 308 -20.58 2.95 21.40
C MET A 308 -19.71 4.07 21.98
N VAL A 309 -18.39 4.00 21.79
CA VAL A 309 -17.43 5.06 22.16
C VAL A 309 -17.71 6.33 21.36
N SER A 310 -17.91 6.21 20.05
CA SER A 310 -18.29 7.30 19.14
C SER A 310 -19.59 7.99 19.55
N SER A 311 -20.58 7.23 20.02
CA SER A 311 -21.83 7.77 20.54
C SER A 311 -21.62 8.68 21.75
N LYS A 312 -20.75 8.24 22.68
CA LYS A 312 -20.39 9.01 23.88
C LYS A 312 -19.61 10.28 23.50
N LEU A 313 -18.72 10.22 22.52
CA LEU A 313 -17.99 11.40 22.02
C LEU A 313 -18.96 12.44 21.43
N ILE A 314 -19.84 12.00 20.52
CA ILE A 314 -20.82 12.87 19.86
C ILE A 314 -21.73 13.56 20.87
N ALA A 315 -22.18 12.84 21.92
CA ALA A 315 -23.00 13.41 22.99
C ALA A 315 -22.32 14.57 23.76
N HIS A 316 -20.98 14.62 23.75
CA HIS A 316 -20.18 15.69 24.33
C HIS A 316 -19.71 16.74 23.30
N GLY A 317 -20.16 16.66 22.05
CA GLY A 317 -19.86 17.64 21.01
C GLY A 317 -18.61 17.35 20.18
N GLY A 318 -18.03 16.15 20.25
CA GLY A 318 -16.96 15.76 19.32
C GLY A 318 -17.51 15.34 17.95
N SER A 319 -16.59 14.98 17.05
CA SER A 319 -16.94 14.52 15.69
C SER A 319 -16.36 13.16 15.38
N ILE A 320 -17.04 12.41 14.52
CA ILE A 320 -16.54 11.15 13.96
C ILE A 320 -16.63 11.20 12.44
N ASN A 321 -15.70 10.53 11.78
CA ASN A 321 -15.68 10.33 10.35
C ASN A 321 -15.57 8.83 10.08
N PHE A 322 -16.60 8.22 9.49
CA PHE A 322 -16.49 6.87 8.93
C PHE A 322 -16.48 6.96 7.41
N SER A 323 -15.85 6.00 6.75
CA SER A 323 -15.57 6.08 5.31
C SER A 323 -15.70 4.70 4.67
N GLU A 324 -14.84 4.38 3.71
CA GLU A 324 -14.80 3.08 3.01
C GLU A 324 -16.09 2.82 2.22
N THR A 325 -16.38 3.66 1.22
CA THR A 325 -17.56 3.50 0.33
C THR A 325 -17.82 2.06 -0.13
N PRO A 326 -16.83 1.32 -0.65
CA PRO A 326 -17.04 -0.08 -1.05
C PRO A 326 -17.43 -0.99 0.11
N GLU A 327 -16.92 -0.74 1.33
CA GLU A 327 -17.28 -1.51 2.52
C GLU A 327 -18.72 -1.24 3.00
N LEU A 328 -19.46 -0.32 2.39
CA LEU A 328 -20.86 -0.04 2.74
C LEU A 328 -21.86 -0.46 1.66
N ILE A 329 -21.39 -1.04 0.55
CA ILE A 329 -22.24 -1.54 -0.54
C ILE A 329 -22.99 -2.80 -0.07
N GLY A 330 -24.32 -2.77 -0.08
CA GLY A 330 -25.16 -3.82 0.50
C GLY A 330 -25.54 -3.58 1.96
N ALA A 331 -25.05 -2.49 2.59
CA ALA A 331 -25.47 -2.05 3.93
C ALA A 331 -26.24 -0.72 3.89
N GLU A 332 -26.73 -0.29 2.72
CA GLU A 332 -27.40 1.00 2.52
C GLU A 332 -28.60 1.16 3.48
N SER A 333 -29.40 0.10 3.65
CA SER A 333 -30.54 0.08 4.57
C SER A 333 -30.13 0.35 6.03
N TYR A 334 -28.94 -0.08 6.46
CA TYR A 334 -28.45 0.22 7.81
C TYR A 334 -27.98 1.67 7.93
N VAL A 335 -27.22 2.17 6.95
CA VAL A 335 -26.67 3.53 6.95
C VAL A 335 -27.79 4.58 6.87
N LEU A 336 -28.81 4.32 6.04
CA LEU A 336 -29.90 5.25 5.74
C LEU A 336 -31.08 5.18 6.73
N ASN A 337 -31.08 4.22 7.66
CA ASN A 337 -32.10 4.09 8.70
C ASN A 337 -32.13 5.30 9.66
N LYS A 338 -31.08 6.14 9.72
CA LYS A 338 -31.12 7.43 10.43
C LYS A 338 -30.26 8.46 9.70
N VAL A 339 -30.90 9.41 9.03
CA VAL A 339 -30.23 10.54 8.35
C VAL A 339 -30.78 11.88 8.82
N ALA A 340 -29.97 12.93 8.77
CA ALA A 340 -30.40 14.27 9.16
C ALA A 340 -31.36 14.90 8.14
N SER A 341 -31.22 14.57 6.86
CA SER A 341 -32.10 15.03 5.78
C SER A 341 -32.09 14.08 4.58
N TYR A 342 -33.04 14.27 3.66
CA TYR A 342 -33.04 13.56 2.38
C TYR A 342 -31.81 13.91 1.51
N ASP A 343 -31.32 15.15 1.56
CA ASP A 343 -30.12 15.55 0.82
C ASP A 343 -28.88 14.77 1.26
N ILE A 344 -28.79 14.46 2.57
CA ILE A 344 -27.72 13.60 3.10
C ILE A 344 -27.85 12.17 2.58
N SER A 345 -29.07 11.60 2.56
CA SER A 345 -29.28 10.28 1.98
C SER A 345 -28.93 10.23 0.49
N ASP A 346 -29.31 11.26 -0.27
CA ASP A 346 -29.03 11.36 -1.70
C ASP A 346 -27.51 11.53 -1.95
N SER A 347 -26.82 12.34 -1.16
CA SER A 347 -25.37 12.50 -1.24
C SER A 347 -24.60 11.20 -0.95
N PHE A 348 -25.06 10.43 0.04
CA PHE A 348 -24.53 9.10 0.33
C PHE A 348 -24.73 8.14 -0.86
N MET A 349 -25.97 8.02 -1.35
CA MET A 349 -26.28 7.14 -2.50
C MET A 349 -25.55 7.57 -3.78
N ARG A 350 -25.38 8.87 -4.01
CA ARG A 350 -24.54 9.38 -5.12
C ARG A 350 -23.09 8.97 -4.99
N SER A 351 -22.54 8.85 -3.78
CA SER A 351 -21.17 8.38 -3.57
C SER A 351 -21.06 6.88 -3.86
N VAL A 352 -22.02 6.08 -3.35
CA VAL A 352 -22.12 4.64 -3.64
C VAL A 352 -22.24 4.36 -5.15
N ASN A 353 -23.16 5.04 -5.84
CA ASN A 353 -23.39 4.82 -7.27
C ASN A 353 -22.21 5.27 -8.12
N ARG A 354 -21.58 6.42 -7.80
CA ARG A 354 -20.37 6.86 -8.50
C ARG A 354 -19.22 5.87 -8.33
N TYR A 355 -19.08 5.28 -7.15
CA TYR A 355 -18.04 4.27 -6.91
C TYR A 355 -18.31 2.99 -7.71
N LYS A 356 -19.55 2.49 -7.74
CA LYS A 356 -19.96 1.35 -8.58
C LYS A 356 -19.69 1.60 -10.07
N ASP A 357 -20.06 2.77 -10.57
CA ASP A 357 -19.83 3.19 -11.96
C ASP A 357 -18.32 3.28 -12.27
N TRP A 358 -17.54 3.83 -11.34
CA TRP A 358 -16.08 3.96 -11.48
C TRP A 358 -15.40 2.59 -11.53
N MET A 359 -15.77 1.67 -10.63
CA MET A 359 -15.30 0.28 -10.64
C MET A 359 -15.62 -0.42 -11.97
N SER A 360 -16.85 -0.27 -12.46
CA SER A 360 -17.28 -0.88 -13.72
C SER A 360 -16.45 -0.40 -14.91
N LYS A 361 -16.08 0.89 -14.95
CA LYS A 361 -15.22 1.45 -16.01
C LYS A 361 -13.80 0.88 -16.00
N HIS A 362 -13.34 0.37 -14.86
CA HIS A 362 -12.06 -0.33 -14.71
C HIS A 362 -12.19 -1.84 -14.92
N GLY A 363 -13.38 -2.36 -15.24
CA GLY A 363 -13.62 -3.79 -15.45
C GLY A 363 -13.83 -4.58 -14.15
N HIS A 364 -14.17 -3.90 -13.05
CA HIS A 364 -14.38 -4.51 -11.74
C HIS A 364 -15.81 -4.29 -11.22
N SER A 365 -16.23 -5.13 -10.27
CA SER A 365 -17.47 -4.96 -9.50
C SER A 365 -17.12 -4.83 -8.01
N ALA A 366 -17.95 -4.08 -7.28
CA ALA A 366 -17.90 -4.04 -5.82
C ALA A 366 -18.12 -5.43 -5.18
N ASP A 367 -18.80 -6.35 -5.88
CA ASP A 367 -18.98 -7.74 -5.41
C ASP A 367 -17.66 -8.51 -5.30
N GLY A 368 -16.61 -8.04 -5.99
CA GLY A 368 -15.25 -8.57 -5.87
C GLY A 368 -14.59 -8.27 -4.51
N ASN A 369 -15.24 -7.49 -3.66
CA ASN A 369 -14.84 -7.26 -2.28
C ASN A 369 -15.74 -8.10 -1.34
N PRO A 370 -15.36 -9.37 -1.06
CA PRO A 370 -14.34 -9.64 -0.04
C PRO A 370 -13.03 -10.22 -0.60
N SER A 371 -11.90 -9.97 0.07
CA SER A 371 -10.62 -10.59 -0.31
C SER A 371 -10.63 -12.10 -0.05
N HIS A 372 -9.69 -12.84 -0.68
CA HIS A 372 -9.50 -14.26 -0.38
C HIS A 372 -9.36 -14.50 1.13
N GLY A 373 -8.55 -13.69 1.82
CA GLY A 373 -8.41 -13.76 3.28
C GLY A 373 -9.73 -13.53 4.04
N ASN A 374 -10.64 -12.68 3.56
CA ASN A 374 -11.95 -12.49 4.21
C ASN A 374 -12.84 -13.75 4.06
N LEU A 375 -12.83 -14.36 2.88
CA LEU A 375 -13.59 -15.60 2.60
C LEU A 375 -13.17 -16.73 3.55
N MET A 376 -11.86 -16.87 3.83
CA MET A 376 -11.31 -17.83 4.79
C MET A 376 -11.79 -17.68 6.23
N ARG A 377 -12.39 -16.53 6.55
CA ARG A 377 -12.72 -16.10 7.91
C ARG A 377 -14.21 -15.83 8.09
N GLY A 378 -15.05 -16.38 7.20
CA GLY A 378 -16.51 -16.35 7.33
C GLY A 378 -17.19 -15.07 6.84
N LEU A 379 -16.52 -14.28 5.99
CA LEU A 379 -17.13 -13.16 5.28
C LEU A 379 -17.42 -13.59 3.84
N TYR A 380 -18.58 -14.22 3.63
CA TYR A 380 -18.92 -14.94 2.40
C TYR A 380 -19.03 -14.08 1.14
N ASN A 381 -19.58 -12.87 1.30
CA ASN A 381 -19.89 -11.96 0.20
C ASN A 381 -19.89 -10.51 0.69
N ILE A 382 -20.03 -9.57 -0.26
CA ILE A 382 -20.00 -8.13 0.02
C ILE A 382 -21.05 -7.73 1.05
N THR A 383 -22.27 -8.29 1.00
CA THR A 383 -23.36 -7.93 1.93
C THR A 383 -23.01 -8.25 3.37
N ILE A 384 -22.50 -9.45 3.67
CA ILE A 384 -22.06 -9.82 5.03
C ILE A 384 -20.92 -8.93 5.50
N LYS A 385 -19.95 -8.66 4.64
CA LYS A 385 -18.81 -7.79 4.95
C LYS A 385 -19.30 -6.39 5.30
N SER A 386 -20.17 -5.83 4.46
CA SER A 386 -20.65 -4.47 4.59
C SER A 386 -21.59 -4.26 5.77
N LEU A 387 -22.44 -5.23 6.09
CA LEU A 387 -23.25 -5.17 7.32
C LEU A 387 -22.35 -5.13 8.55
N GLY A 388 -21.30 -5.95 8.58
CA GLY A 388 -20.31 -5.94 9.66
C GLY A 388 -19.53 -4.64 9.75
N ALA A 389 -19.12 -4.07 8.61
CA ALA A 389 -18.45 -2.78 8.54
C ALA A 389 -19.36 -1.64 9.01
N ALA A 390 -20.61 -1.60 8.55
CA ALA A 390 -21.58 -0.56 8.89
C ALA A 390 -21.85 -0.45 10.40
N MET A 391 -21.63 -1.52 11.17
CA MET A 391 -21.71 -1.50 12.64
C MET A 391 -20.76 -0.52 13.32
N LYS A 392 -19.75 0.03 12.60
CA LYS A 392 -18.87 1.09 13.13
C LYS A 392 -19.58 2.44 13.27
N ARG A 393 -20.68 2.62 12.54
CA ARG A 393 -21.57 3.77 12.65
C ARG A 393 -22.51 3.58 13.84
N PRO A 394 -22.57 4.54 14.78
CA PRO A 394 -23.56 4.56 15.85
C PRO A 394 -24.99 4.39 15.35
N HIS A 395 -25.68 3.34 15.79
CA HIS A 395 -27.06 3.08 15.38
C HIS A 395 -28.03 4.18 15.85
N ASP A 396 -27.73 4.87 16.96
CA ASP A 396 -28.64 5.83 17.57
C ASP A 396 -28.47 7.29 17.13
N LEU A 397 -27.48 7.55 16.29
CA LEU A 397 -27.20 8.89 15.78
C LEU A 397 -27.53 8.99 14.29
N PRO A 398 -28.01 10.15 13.81
CA PRO A 398 -28.18 10.38 12.39
C PRO A 398 -26.82 10.53 11.70
N LEU A 399 -26.74 10.10 10.44
CA LEU A 399 -25.71 10.59 9.54
C LEU A 399 -26.03 12.06 9.21
N GLU A 400 -25.11 12.97 9.52
CA GLU A 400 -25.36 14.42 9.43
C GLU A 400 -24.64 15.07 8.26
N HIS A 401 -23.48 14.54 7.85
CA HIS A 401 -22.66 15.12 6.80
C HIS A 401 -22.14 14.03 5.86
N VAL A 402 -22.12 14.32 4.56
CA VAL A 402 -21.44 13.50 3.54
C VAL A 402 -20.45 14.40 2.82
N ILE A 403 -19.17 14.08 2.94
CA ILE A 403 -18.06 14.87 2.40
C ILE A 403 -17.30 14.08 1.34
N GLN A 404 -16.66 14.78 0.40
CA GLN A 404 -15.72 14.14 -0.53
C GLN A 404 -14.39 13.84 0.16
N TYR A 405 -13.58 12.98 -0.44
CA TYR A 405 -12.26 12.62 0.07
C TYR A 405 -11.42 13.86 0.45
N SER A 406 -10.89 13.91 1.68
CA SER A 406 -10.11 15.02 2.26
C SER A 406 -10.80 16.38 2.37
N GLU A 407 -12.11 16.48 2.14
CA GLU A 407 -12.85 17.70 2.45
C GLU A 407 -12.91 17.93 3.97
N LEU A 408 -12.71 19.17 4.41
CA LEU A 408 -12.58 19.48 5.83
C LEU A 408 -13.89 19.27 6.61
N MET A 409 -13.78 18.71 7.81
CA MET A 409 -14.89 18.63 8.75
C MET A 409 -15.02 19.97 9.50
N THR A 410 -16.00 20.79 9.14
CA THR A 410 -16.21 22.13 9.71
C THR A 410 -17.14 22.14 10.92
N ASP A 411 -18.17 21.31 10.89
CA ASP A 411 -19.19 21.20 11.94
C ASP A 411 -18.94 20.01 12.88
N GLN A 412 -19.59 20.01 14.04
CA GLN A 412 -19.58 18.88 14.96
C GLN A 412 -20.56 17.79 14.52
N GLY A 413 -20.15 16.51 14.55
CA GLY A 413 -21.09 15.41 14.36
C GLY A 413 -20.59 14.19 13.62
N SER A 414 -21.52 13.46 13.01
CA SER A 414 -21.25 12.24 12.27
C SER A 414 -21.11 12.52 10.78
N TYR A 415 -19.92 12.23 10.27
CA TYR A 415 -19.55 12.37 8.87
C TYR A 415 -19.40 11.00 8.22
N PHE A 416 -19.87 10.90 6.98
CA PHE A 416 -19.42 9.91 6.01
C PHE A 416 -18.48 10.59 5.01
N MET A 417 -17.28 10.05 4.81
CA MET A 417 -16.36 10.48 3.76
C MET A 417 -16.31 9.47 2.63
N ASN A 418 -16.56 9.93 1.39
CA ASN A 418 -16.38 9.10 0.21
C ASN A 418 -14.88 8.77 0.02
N SER A 419 -14.51 7.49 0.12
CA SER A 419 -13.12 7.00 0.05
C SER A 419 -13.05 5.59 -0.58
N PRO A 420 -11.85 5.10 -0.96
CA PRO A 420 -11.67 3.70 -1.33
C PRO A 420 -11.75 2.79 -0.08
N GLY A 421 -11.79 1.47 -0.29
CA GLY A 421 -11.78 0.46 0.78
C GLY A 421 -10.40 0.19 1.35
N ASN A 422 -9.32 0.51 0.62
CA ASN A 422 -7.97 0.45 1.15
C ASN A 422 -7.82 1.34 2.40
N ASP A 423 -7.33 0.73 3.48
CA ASP A 423 -7.34 1.32 4.81
C ASP A 423 -6.39 2.52 4.96
N ILE A 424 -5.17 2.41 4.43
CA ILE A 424 -4.18 3.51 4.44
C ILE A 424 -4.67 4.70 3.62
N GLU A 425 -5.26 4.44 2.45
CA GLU A 425 -5.85 5.49 1.61
C GLU A 425 -7.03 6.18 2.29
N SER A 426 -7.96 5.41 2.83
CA SER A 426 -9.11 5.94 3.57
C SER A 426 -8.68 6.82 4.74
N VAL A 427 -7.77 6.33 5.59
CA VAL A 427 -7.27 7.08 6.77
C VAL A 427 -6.56 8.36 6.37
N THR A 428 -5.76 8.32 5.30
CA THR A 428 -5.09 9.51 4.76
C THR A 428 -6.09 10.62 4.43
N GLY A 429 -7.22 10.24 3.81
CA GLY A 429 -8.33 11.14 3.57
C GLY A 429 -8.93 11.72 4.86
N GLN A 430 -9.22 10.85 5.84
CA GLN A 430 -9.84 11.24 7.12
C GLN A 430 -8.95 12.17 7.94
N VAL A 431 -7.64 11.92 7.97
CA VAL A 431 -6.65 12.78 8.63
C VAL A 431 -6.60 14.14 7.94
N ALA A 432 -6.53 14.18 6.60
CA ALA A 432 -6.56 15.44 5.86
C ALA A 432 -7.88 16.22 6.05
N SER A 433 -9.00 15.53 6.31
CA SER A 433 -10.27 16.14 6.71
C SER A 433 -10.25 16.75 8.12
N GLY A 434 -9.19 16.51 8.91
CA GLY A 434 -8.95 17.09 10.22
C GLY A 434 -9.08 16.12 11.40
N CYS A 435 -9.13 14.80 11.17
CA CYS A 435 -9.18 13.83 12.27
C CYS A 435 -7.87 13.79 13.04
N ASN A 436 -7.92 14.11 14.34
CA ASN A 436 -6.76 14.18 15.23
C ASN A 436 -6.57 12.93 16.11
N LEU A 437 -7.38 11.89 15.92
CA LEU A 437 -7.20 10.55 16.49
C LEU A 437 -7.85 9.51 15.58
N ILE A 438 -7.29 8.30 15.50
CA ILE A 438 -7.84 7.20 14.71
C ILE A 438 -8.25 6.05 15.65
N MET A 439 -9.47 5.55 15.50
CA MET A 439 -9.91 4.25 16.03
C MET A 439 -9.92 3.25 14.89
N PHE A 440 -9.08 2.22 15.00
CA PHE A 440 -8.83 1.27 13.91
C PHE A 440 -9.20 -0.15 14.35
N VAL A 441 -10.29 -0.71 13.80
CA VAL A 441 -10.67 -2.10 14.07
C VAL A 441 -10.02 -3.04 13.07
N THR A 442 -9.46 -4.12 13.57
CA THR A 442 -8.87 -5.17 12.75
C THR A 442 -9.19 -6.54 13.34
N GLY A 443 -9.50 -7.51 12.48
CA GLY A 443 -9.69 -8.90 12.90
C GLY A 443 -8.40 -9.71 12.86
N ASN A 444 -7.56 -9.45 11.85
CA ASN A 444 -6.32 -10.20 11.64
C ASN A 444 -5.09 -9.55 12.31
N GLY A 445 -5.25 -8.36 12.88
CA GLY A 445 -4.19 -7.66 13.59
C GLY A 445 -3.34 -6.78 12.70
N SER A 446 -3.98 -5.85 11.98
CA SER A 446 -3.23 -4.85 11.21
C SER A 446 -2.32 -4.02 12.10
N VAL A 447 -1.10 -3.74 11.60
CA VAL A 447 -0.09 -2.96 12.33
C VAL A 447 0.04 -1.53 11.82
N THR A 448 -0.83 -1.16 10.88
CA THR A 448 -0.88 0.16 10.24
C THR A 448 -1.12 1.27 11.26
N ASN A 449 -0.31 2.32 11.19
CA ASN A 449 -0.50 3.58 11.94
C ASN A 449 -0.24 4.76 11.01
N PHE A 450 -0.61 5.96 11.45
CA PHE A 450 -0.42 7.20 10.71
C PHE A 450 0.72 8.05 11.34
N PRO A 451 1.58 8.74 10.56
CA PRO A 451 2.82 9.31 11.10
C PRO A 451 2.64 10.34 12.23
N PHE A 452 1.62 11.20 12.15
CA PHE A 452 1.41 12.28 13.12
C PHE A 452 0.03 12.24 13.82
N VAL A 453 -0.71 11.14 13.69
CA VAL A 453 -2.03 10.97 14.30
C VAL A 453 -2.06 9.65 15.09
N PRO A 454 -2.35 9.68 16.40
CA PRO A 454 -2.34 8.47 17.20
C PRO A 454 -3.44 7.50 16.74
N THR A 455 -3.07 6.23 16.62
CA THR A 455 -3.94 5.16 16.10
C THR A 455 -4.21 4.13 17.19
N VAL A 456 -5.40 4.16 17.77
CA VAL A 456 -5.85 3.18 18.78
C VAL A 456 -6.38 1.95 18.05
N LYS A 457 -5.62 0.85 18.12
CA LYS A 457 -5.93 -0.39 17.41
C LYS A 457 -6.74 -1.35 18.28
N ILE A 458 -7.84 -1.85 17.71
CA ILE A 458 -8.86 -2.65 18.38
C ILE A 458 -8.94 -4.00 17.67
N ILE A 459 -8.52 -5.06 18.36
CA ILE A 459 -8.57 -6.43 17.83
C ILE A 459 -9.87 -7.12 18.21
N THR A 460 -10.45 -7.88 17.30
CA THR A 460 -11.82 -8.43 17.43
C THR A 460 -11.92 -9.65 18.33
N THR A 461 -10.83 -10.38 18.58
CA THR A 461 -10.80 -11.62 19.37
C THR A 461 -9.62 -11.67 20.33
N SER A 462 -9.82 -12.28 21.51
CA SER A 462 -8.78 -12.38 22.55
C SER A 462 -7.62 -13.28 22.14
N ALA A 463 -7.89 -14.32 21.35
CA ALA A 463 -6.86 -15.22 20.84
C ALA A 463 -5.82 -14.45 20.01
N VAL A 464 -6.28 -13.59 19.11
CA VAL A 464 -5.37 -12.77 18.29
C VAL A 464 -4.73 -11.65 19.13
N TYR A 465 -5.46 -11.05 20.09
CA TYR A 465 -4.88 -10.09 21.03
C TYR A 465 -3.68 -10.67 21.77
N ASN A 466 -3.79 -11.89 22.30
CA ASN A 466 -2.71 -12.51 23.07
C ASN A 466 -1.48 -12.81 22.19
N ASN A 467 -1.67 -13.01 20.89
CA ASN A 467 -0.57 -13.21 19.93
C ASN A 467 0.08 -11.88 19.50
N LEU A 468 -0.68 -10.78 19.49
CA LEU A 468 -0.28 -9.47 18.95
C LEU A 468 -0.42 -8.35 19.99
N SER A 469 -0.23 -8.66 21.27
CA SER A 469 -0.45 -7.69 22.36
C SER A 469 0.58 -6.55 22.35
N ALA A 470 1.70 -6.74 21.65
CA ALA A 470 2.72 -5.72 21.42
C ALA A 470 2.36 -4.80 20.24
N GLU A 471 1.22 -5.01 19.59
CA GLU A 471 0.72 -4.19 18.49
C GLU A 471 -0.70 -3.66 18.75
N MET A 472 -1.48 -4.27 19.65
CA MET A 472 -2.90 -3.94 19.87
C MET A 472 -3.14 -3.19 21.17
N ASP A 473 -3.89 -2.08 21.09
CA ASP A 473 -4.24 -1.27 22.27
C ASP A 473 -5.47 -1.82 23.02
N VAL A 474 -6.44 -2.41 22.30
CA VAL A 474 -7.73 -2.84 22.87
C VAL A 474 -8.09 -4.26 22.42
N ASN A 475 -8.42 -5.13 23.39
CA ASN A 475 -9.00 -6.45 23.16
C ASN A 475 -10.54 -6.40 23.21
N ALA A 476 -11.20 -6.34 22.04
CA ALA A 476 -12.66 -6.40 21.95
C ALA A 476 -13.22 -7.84 22.07
N GLY A 477 -12.38 -8.87 21.96
CA GLY A 477 -12.78 -10.27 22.07
C GLY A 477 -13.40 -10.65 23.42
N ARG A 478 -13.07 -9.87 24.45
CA ARG A 478 -13.63 -9.99 25.82
C ARG A 478 -15.16 -9.85 25.86
N ILE A 479 -15.76 -9.23 24.83
CA ILE A 479 -17.22 -9.12 24.64
C ILE A 479 -17.85 -10.49 24.33
N LEU A 480 -17.11 -11.42 23.72
CA LEU A 480 -17.57 -12.78 23.46
C LEU A 480 -17.37 -13.71 24.66
N GLU A 481 -16.73 -13.22 25.71
CA GLU A 481 -16.36 -13.98 26.90
C GLU A 481 -17.24 -13.53 28.08
N GLU A 482 -16.71 -12.69 28.97
CA GLU A 482 -17.32 -12.37 30.26
C GLU A 482 -17.73 -10.89 30.42
N TYR A 483 -17.35 -10.00 29.50
CA TYR A 483 -17.58 -8.56 29.62
C TYR A 483 -18.71 -8.08 28.73
N SER A 484 -19.50 -7.13 29.23
CA SER A 484 -20.50 -6.46 28.40
C SER A 484 -19.86 -5.39 27.50
N LEU A 485 -20.53 -5.12 26.37
CA LEU A 485 -20.18 -4.02 25.47
C LEU A 485 -20.11 -2.67 26.21
N GLU A 486 -21.02 -2.43 27.16
CA GLU A 486 -21.05 -1.20 27.96
C GLU A 486 -19.82 -1.06 28.86
N GLU A 487 -19.36 -2.14 29.49
CA GLU A 487 -18.16 -2.12 30.35
C GLU A 487 -16.89 -1.86 29.53
N GLU A 488 -16.71 -2.58 28.42
CA GLU A 488 -15.54 -2.36 27.56
C GLU A 488 -15.56 -0.97 26.90
N SER A 489 -16.75 -0.43 26.58
CA SER A 489 -16.85 0.94 26.05
C SER A 489 -16.40 2.00 27.05
N LYS A 490 -16.64 1.81 28.35
CA LYS A 490 -16.17 2.74 29.39
C LYS A 490 -14.64 2.73 29.48
N ARG A 491 -14.04 1.54 29.41
CA ARG A 491 -12.58 1.38 29.43
C ARG A 491 -11.94 2.02 28.21
N MET A 492 -12.45 1.71 27.03
CA MET A 492 -11.94 2.27 25.79
C MET A 492 -12.11 3.79 25.73
N TYR A 493 -13.24 4.33 26.21
CA TYR A 493 -13.44 5.78 26.27
C TYR A 493 -12.47 6.50 27.23
N SER A 494 -12.03 5.84 28.31
CA SER A 494 -10.95 6.34 29.17
C SER A 494 -9.62 6.32 28.43
N LEU A 495 -9.28 5.20 27.79
CA LEU A 495 -8.06 5.08 27.00
C LEU A 495 -7.98 6.16 25.90
N ILE A 496 -9.09 6.45 25.22
CA ILE A 496 -9.14 7.51 24.20
C ILE A 496 -8.81 8.89 24.80
N GLN A 497 -9.26 9.18 26.02
CA GLN A 497 -8.90 10.43 26.71
C GLN A 497 -7.42 10.47 27.08
N ASP A 498 -6.87 9.35 27.56
CA ASP A 498 -5.45 9.23 27.92
C ASP A 498 -4.56 9.38 26.67
N VAL A 499 -4.92 8.72 25.57
CA VAL A 499 -4.22 8.80 24.28
C VAL A 499 -4.31 10.21 23.70
N ALA A 500 -5.49 10.83 23.73
CA ALA A 500 -5.66 12.22 23.32
C ALA A 500 -4.79 13.17 24.17
N SER A 501 -4.60 12.85 25.45
CA SER A 501 -3.78 13.61 26.40
C SER A 501 -2.27 13.36 26.31
N GLY A 502 -1.81 12.61 25.31
CA GLY A 502 -0.39 12.37 25.05
C GLY A 502 0.12 10.97 25.40
N GLN A 503 -0.72 10.06 25.91
CA GLN A 503 -0.31 8.66 26.05
C GLN A 503 -0.05 8.07 24.65
N GLU A 504 1.16 7.55 24.44
CA GLU A 504 1.50 6.85 23.21
C GLU A 504 0.72 5.54 23.09
N THR A 505 0.11 5.37 21.93
CA THR A 505 -0.43 4.09 21.47
C THR A 505 0.70 3.07 21.28
N VAL A 506 0.34 1.80 21.27
CA VAL A 506 1.28 0.72 21.01
C VAL A 506 1.94 0.87 19.63
N GLY A 507 1.18 1.37 18.64
CA GLY A 507 1.69 1.65 17.29
C GLY A 507 2.74 2.75 17.22
N GLU A 508 2.56 3.83 17.98
CA GLU A 508 3.54 4.91 18.08
C GLU A 508 4.87 4.41 18.64
N LYS A 509 4.82 3.59 19.72
CA LYS A 509 6.01 2.99 20.33
C LYS A 509 6.75 2.03 19.40
N ALA A 510 6.05 1.40 18.47
CA ALA A 510 6.63 0.48 17.50
C ALA A 510 7.41 1.19 16.38
N GLY A 511 7.24 2.51 16.20
CA GLY A 511 7.92 3.28 15.15
C GLY A 511 7.49 2.92 13.73
N HIS A 512 6.28 2.36 13.57
CA HIS A 512 5.70 1.96 12.29
C HIS A 512 4.58 2.92 11.89
N SER A 513 4.62 3.52 10.69
CA SER A 513 3.59 4.42 10.17
C SER A 513 3.66 4.58 8.65
N GLN A 514 2.52 4.70 7.98
CA GLN A 514 2.46 4.78 6.52
C GLN A 514 1.41 5.79 6.05
N VAL A 515 1.61 6.32 4.84
CA VAL A 515 0.69 7.24 4.16
C VAL A 515 0.55 6.81 2.71
N GLN A 516 -0.67 6.91 2.18
CA GLN A 516 -0.93 6.75 0.76
C GLN A 516 -2.18 7.55 0.40
N ILE A 517 -2.10 8.40 -0.62
CA ILE A 517 -3.27 9.16 -1.09
C ILE A 517 -4.13 8.28 -2.00
N TRP A 518 -5.45 8.49 -1.98
CA TRP A 518 -6.36 7.78 -2.88
C TRP A 518 -5.95 7.93 -4.34
N ARG A 519 -5.73 6.77 -4.94
CA ARG A 519 -5.27 6.57 -6.30
C ARG A 519 -6.46 6.56 -7.27
N ASP A 520 -7.12 7.71 -7.42
CA ASP A 520 -8.30 7.89 -8.28
C ASP A 520 -7.93 8.28 -9.72
N TRP A 521 -7.18 7.41 -10.39
CA TRP A 521 -6.75 7.63 -11.77
C TRP A 521 -7.85 7.36 -12.79
N GLY A 522 -7.76 8.01 -13.94
CA GLY A 522 -8.80 7.98 -14.96
C GLY A 522 -8.84 6.63 -15.67
N SER A 523 -10.04 6.19 -16.04
CA SER A 523 -10.23 5.00 -16.89
C SER A 523 -9.92 5.32 -18.36
N LYS A 524 -9.16 4.46 -19.05
CA LYS A 524 -9.14 4.44 -20.52
C LYS A 524 -10.52 4.00 -21.07
N PRO A 525 -10.88 4.34 -22.33
CA PRO A 525 -12.10 3.84 -22.95
C PRO A 525 -12.15 2.29 -22.95
N GLU A 526 -13.32 1.69 -22.71
CA GLU A 526 -13.52 0.22 -22.56
C GLU A 526 -12.84 -0.65 -23.64
N LYS A 527 -12.78 -0.14 -24.88
CA LYS A 527 -12.16 -0.84 -26.03
C LYS A 527 -10.64 -0.98 -25.90
N GLU A 528 -9.97 0.00 -25.29
CA GLU A 528 -8.52 -0.02 -25.07
C GLU A 528 -8.17 -0.92 -23.89
N THR A 529 -8.97 -0.88 -22.82
CA THR A 529 -8.86 -1.79 -21.67
C THR A 529 -9.00 -3.25 -22.09
N TYR A 530 -9.93 -3.57 -22.99
CA TYR A 530 -10.14 -4.93 -23.52
C TYR A 530 -9.00 -5.43 -24.43
N MET A 531 -8.43 -4.55 -25.26
CA MET A 531 -7.32 -4.89 -26.18
C MET A 531 -5.99 -5.09 -25.44
N GLU A 532 -5.72 -4.30 -24.38
CA GLU A 532 -4.53 -4.44 -23.54
C GLU A 532 -4.60 -5.67 -22.61
N GLN A 533 -5.79 -6.17 -22.26
CA GLN A 533 -5.92 -7.45 -21.55
C GLN A 533 -5.49 -8.68 -22.40
N GLN A 534 -5.38 -8.53 -23.72
CA GLN A 534 -4.96 -9.59 -24.66
C GLN A 534 -3.46 -9.64 -24.95
N THR A 535 -2.63 -8.68 -24.49
CA THR A 535 -1.20 -8.56 -24.89
C THR A 535 -0.23 -9.57 -24.24
N LEU A 536 -0.71 -10.52 -23.43
CA LEU A 536 0.09 -11.63 -22.89
C LEU A 536 0.64 -12.63 -23.95
N GLY A 537 0.38 -12.39 -25.24
CA GLY A 537 0.73 -13.26 -26.36
C GLY A 537 1.99 -12.88 -27.16
N LEU A 538 2.84 -11.97 -26.65
CA LEU A 538 4.12 -11.68 -27.29
C LEU A 538 5.01 -12.94 -27.31
N ASP A 539 5.62 -13.24 -28.47
CA ASP A 539 6.34 -14.49 -28.71
C ASP A 539 7.70 -14.58 -27.98
N GLY A 540 8.15 -13.48 -27.38
CA GLY A 540 9.39 -13.39 -26.62
C GLY A 540 10.64 -13.53 -27.49
N GLN A 541 10.54 -13.38 -28.81
CA GLN A 541 11.67 -13.49 -29.72
C GLN A 541 12.42 -12.17 -29.83
N ALA A 542 13.76 -12.22 -29.78
CA ALA A 542 14.60 -11.04 -29.97
C ALA A 542 14.36 -10.37 -31.33
N LEU A 543 14.39 -9.03 -31.36
CA LEU A 543 14.33 -8.28 -32.60
C LEU A 543 15.62 -8.47 -33.40
N SER A 544 15.46 -8.58 -34.73
CA SER A 544 16.59 -8.62 -35.65
C SER A 544 17.30 -7.26 -35.67
N VAL A 545 18.58 -7.24 -35.30
CA VAL A 545 19.42 -6.04 -35.37
C VAL A 545 20.31 -6.07 -36.60
N ARG A 546 20.60 -4.89 -37.15
CA ARG A 546 21.61 -4.73 -38.20
C ARG A 546 22.99 -4.96 -37.59
N ASN A 547 23.87 -5.59 -38.36
CA ASN A 547 25.26 -5.81 -37.97
C ASN A 547 26.17 -5.00 -38.91
N HIS A 548 26.32 -3.70 -38.64
CA HIS A 548 27.16 -2.81 -39.46
C HIS A 548 27.95 -1.76 -38.67
N LEU A 549 27.75 -1.64 -37.35
CA LEU A 549 28.42 -0.66 -36.50
C LEU A 549 29.12 -1.28 -35.28
N ILE A 550 29.50 -2.56 -35.34
CA ILE A 550 30.15 -3.27 -34.24
C ILE A 550 31.55 -2.70 -33.96
N MET A 551 31.86 -2.50 -32.67
CA MET A 551 33.20 -2.18 -32.18
C MET A 551 33.89 -3.46 -31.66
N ASP A 552 34.60 -4.17 -32.53
CA ASP A 552 35.17 -5.51 -32.25
C ASP A 552 35.96 -5.59 -30.92
N ASN A 553 36.79 -4.59 -30.64
CA ASN A 553 37.58 -4.54 -29.40
C ASN A 553 36.71 -4.44 -28.13
N LEU A 554 35.60 -3.70 -28.19
CA LEU A 554 34.68 -3.54 -27.06
C LEU A 554 33.79 -4.77 -26.89
N SER A 555 33.35 -5.38 -28.00
CA SER A 555 32.63 -6.67 -27.97
C SER A 555 33.45 -7.75 -27.25
N VAL A 556 34.75 -7.84 -27.52
CA VAL A 556 35.64 -8.80 -26.83
C VAL A 556 35.71 -8.55 -25.33
N LYS A 557 35.80 -7.28 -24.88
CA LYS A 557 35.74 -6.95 -23.44
C LYS A 557 34.42 -7.43 -22.81
N MET A 558 33.31 -7.16 -23.48
CA MET A 558 31.97 -7.49 -23.00
C MET A 558 31.66 -8.99 -23.04
N LYS A 559 32.32 -9.80 -23.88
CA LYS A 559 32.23 -11.27 -23.80
C LYS A 559 32.73 -11.82 -22.47
N GLY A 560 33.72 -11.16 -21.86
CA GLY A 560 34.18 -11.48 -20.50
C GLY A 560 33.12 -11.15 -19.43
N VAL A 561 32.36 -10.08 -19.64
CA VAL A 561 31.23 -9.70 -18.79
C VAL A 561 30.09 -10.70 -18.91
N ALA A 562 29.67 -11.02 -20.14
CA ALA A 562 28.56 -11.93 -20.42
C ALA A 562 28.78 -13.36 -19.87
N SER A 563 30.05 -13.79 -19.78
CA SER A 563 30.44 -15.11 -19.28
C SER A 563 30.82 -15.14 -17.80
N GLY A 564 30.91 -13.98 -17.15
CA GLY A 564 31.33 -13.83 -15.76
C GLY A 564 30.15 -13.90 -14.78
N THR A 565 30.36 -14.52 -13.61
CA THR A 565 29.44 -14.38 -12.47
C THR A 565 29.60 -13.00 -11.86
N SER A 566 28.50 -12.29 -11.61
CA SER A 566 28.53 -11.01 -10.89
C SER A 566 29.15 -11.21 -9.49
N ASN A 567 30.12 -10.38 -9.13
CA ASN A 567 30.68 -10.35 -7.77
C ASN A 567 29.72 -9.71 -6.76
N ARG A 568 28.62 -9.09 -7.22
CA ARG A 568 27.57 -8.52 -6.39
C ARG A 568 26.44 -9.53 -6.22
N GLN A 569 26.07 -9.79 -4.98
CA GLN A 569 24.97 -10.66 -4.58
C GLN A 569 24.19 -9.99 -3.46
N TYR A 570 22.87 -10.05 -3.50
CA TYR A 570 22.00 -9.45 -2.51
C TYR A 570 21.09 -10.50 -1.89
N SER A 571 20.70 -10.26 -0.64
CA SER A 571 19.68 -11.02 0.07
C SER A 571 18.40 -10.18 0.10
N LEU A 572 17.30 -10.71 -0.45
CA LEU A 572 16.06 -9.94 -0.64
C LEU A 572 14.99 -10.29 0.40
N ILE A 573 14.46 -9.29 1.07
CA ILE A 573 13.18 -9.38 1.79
C ILE A 573 12.12 -8.76 0.89
N LEU A 574 11.23 -9.59 0.33
CA LEU A 574 10.19 -9.15 -0.58
C LEU A 574 8.85 -9.03 0.15
N PRO A 575 8.37 -7.82 0.46
CA PRO A 575 7.03 -7.65 1.00
C PRO A 575 5.97 -7.98 -0.05
N THR A 576 4.85 -8.58 0.36
CA THR A 576 3.69 -8.84 -0.54
C THR A 576 2.67 -7.71 -0.53
N SER A 577 2.82 -6.73 0.35
CA SER A 577 1.87 -5.63 0.53
C SER A 577 2.53 -4.37 1.07
N LEU A 578 1.87 -3.22 0.89
CA LEU A 578 2.26 -1.94 1.49
C LEU A 578 2.49 -2.06 3.00
N CYS A 579 1.57 -2.69 3.74
CA CYS A 579 1.66 -2.89 5.19
C CYS A 579 2.89 -3.69 5.63
N ALA A 580 3.42 -4.58 4.78
CA ALA A 580 4.64 -5.33 5.05
C ALA A 580 5.93 -4.55 4.70
N GLY A 581 5.84 -3.52 3.85
CA GLY A 581 6.99 -2.81 3.31
C GLY A 581 7.87 -2.13 4.35
N GLN A 582 7.29 -1.46 5.35
CA GLN A 582 8.10 -0.81 6.40
C GLN A 582 8.74 -1.83 7.35
N VAL A 583 8.06 -2.93 7.68
CA VAL A 583 8.66 -4.01 8.48
C VAL A 583 9.81 -4.69 7.71
N ALA A 584 9.67 -4.85 6.39
CA ALA A 584 10.76 -5.32 5.54
C ALA A 584 11.97 -4.36 5.55
N ASN A 585 11.73 -3.04 5.53
CA ASN A 585 12.78 -2.02 5.71
C ASN A 585 13.47 -2.13 7.08
N MET A 586 12.71 -2.36 8.15
CA MET A 586 13.26 -2.56 9.50
C MET A 586 14.15 -3.81 9.55
N ALA A 587 13.70 -4.92 8.97
CA ALA A 587 14.46 -6.16 8.88
C ALA A 587 15.77 -5.98 8.10
N ALA A 588 15.71 -5.37 6.91
CA ALA A 588 16.89 -5.11 6.09
C ALA A 588 17.91 -4.22 6.84
N LYS A 589 17.44 -3.15 7.51
CA LYS A 589 18.30 -2.28 8.33
C LYS A 589 18.97 -3.04 9.48
N ARG A 590 18.21 -3.83 10.25
CA ARG A 590 18.77 -4.63 11.36
C ARG A 590 19.81 -5.64 10.88
N LEU A 591 19.51 -6.36 9.81
CA LEU A 591 20.44 -7.32 9.20
C LEU A 591 21.72 -6.62 8.73
N ASN A 592 21.62 -5.47 8.04
CA ASN A 592 22.79 -4.72 7.60
C ASN A 592 23.63 -4.14 8.76
N ILE A 593 23.02 -3.84 9.91
CA ILE A 593 23.75 -3.42 11.12
C ILE A 593 24.44 -4.61 11.82
N ASN A 594 23.75 -5.74 11.88
CA ASN A 594 24.19 -6.92 12.64
C ASN A 594 25.08 -7.88 11.84
N CYS A 595 25.13 -7.76 10.51
CA CYS A 595 25.95 -8.62 9.68
C CYS A 595 27.44 -8.30 9.89
N VAL A 596 28.19 -9.30 10.37
CA VAL A 596 29.64 -9.26 10.59
C VAL A 596 30.40 -9.87 9.39
N ALA A 597 29.81 -9.92 8.19
CA ALA A 597 30.41 -10.65 7.07
C ALA A 597 31.62 -9.92 6.46
N ASP A 598 32.71 -10.66 6.24
CA ASP A 598 33.98 -10.28 5.60
C ASP A 598 33.85 -9.89 4.10
N ASP A 599 32.63 -9.80 3.54
CA ASP A 599 32.36 -9.45 2.14
C ASP A 599 31.51 -8.17 2.01
N PRO A 600 32.13 -7.01 1.71
CA PRO A 600 31.43 -5.73 1.57
C PRO A 600 30.45 -5.65 0.39
N LEU A 601 30.41 -6.66 -0.48
CA LEU A 601 29.54 -6.70 -1.67
C LEU A 601 28.19 -7.42 -1.43
N SER A 602 27.99 -8.02 -0.24
CA SER A 602 26.75 -8.69 0.15
C SER A 602 25.89 -7.77 1.05
N LYS A 603 24.71 -7.35 0.57
CA LYS A 603 23.77 -6.47 1.31
C LYS A 603 22.36 -7.08 1.38
N TYR A 604 21.65 -6.78 2.47
CA TYR A 604 20.23 -7.08 2.61
C TYR A 604 19.40 -5.92 2.05
N VAL A 605 18.47 -6.24 1.15
CA VAL A 605 17.64 -5.25 0.44
C VAL A 605 16.17 -5.61 0.52
N THR A 606 15.32 -4.63 0.29
CA THR A 606 13.86 -4.81 0.23
C THR A 606 13.30 -3.91 -0.87
N LEU A 607 12.10 -4.26 -1.34
CA LEU A 607 11.38 -3.59 -2.41
C LEU A 607 9.98 -3.19 -1.91
N PRO A 608 9.86 -2.20 -1.02
CA PRO A 608 8.57 -1.73 -0.53
C PRO A 608 7.75 -1.13 -1.68
N HIS A 609 6.47 -1.47 -1.76
CA HIS A 609 5.59 -1.01 -2.82
C HIS A 609 4.16 -0.78 -2.32
N THR A 610 3.35 -0.08 -3.11
CA THR A 610 1.97 0.29 -2.75
C THR A 610 0.89 -0.72 -3.14
N GLU A 611 1.27 -1.80 -3.81
CA GLU A 611 0.36 -2.87 -4.24
C GLU A 611 0.22 -3.99 -3.19
N GLY A 612 -0.67 -4.97 -3.43
CA GLY A 612 -0.87 -6.19 -2.62
C GLY A 612 -2.18 -6.27 -1.83
N CYS A 613 -2.64 -5.16 -1.25
CA CYS A 613 -3.88 -5.14 -0.44
C CYS A 613 -5.15 -4.90 -1.28
N GLY A 614 -5.13 -3.90 -2.16
CA GLY A 614 -6.30 -3.41 -2.92
C GLY A 614 -6.24 -3.67 -4.43
N VAL A 615 -5.42 -4.64 -4.88
CA VAL A 615 -5.16 -4.84 -6.31
C VAL A 615 -6.38 -5.44 -7.01
N SER A 616 -6.87 -4.73 -8.02
CA SER A 616 -7.70 -5.22 -9.12
C SER A 616 -7.45 -6.69 -9.47
N SER A 617 -8.51 -7.48 -9.62
CA SER A 617 -8.41 -8.86 -10.12
C SER A 617 -7.98 -8.95 -11.59
N GLY A 618 -7.59 -10.14 -12.04
CA GLY A 618 -7.31 -10.39 -13.45
C GLY A 618 -5.96 -9.84 -13.90
N HIS A 619 -5.95 -8.92 -14.86
CA HIS A 619 -4.71 -8.51 -15.55
C HIS A 619 -3.73 -7.75 -14.64
N SER A 620 -4.20 -6.78 -13.86
CA SER A 620 -3.35 -6.03 -12.91
C SER A 620 -2.71 -6.93 -11.85
N GLU A 621 -3.45 -7.90 -11.33
CA GLU A 621 -2.93 -8.92 -10.41
C GLU A 621 -1.84 -9.77 -11.07
N LYS A 622 -2.02 -10.17 -12.34
CA LYS A 622 -1.01 -10.95 -13.07
C LYS A 622 0.28 -10.17 -13.31
N ILE A 623 0.19 -8.88 -13.65
CA ILE A 623 1.37 -8.01 -13.79
C ILE A 623 2.15 -7.97 -12.48
N LEU A 624 1.48 -7.70 -11.37
CA LEU A 624 2.09 -7.67 -10.05
C LEU A 624 2.79 -8.99 -9.71
N LEU A 625 2.10 -10.12 -9.89
CA LEU A 625 2.66 -11.45 -9.65
C LEU A 625 3.90 -11.74 -10.50
N ASN A 626 3.89 -11.36 -11.78
CA ASN A 626 5.04 -11.51 -12.67
C ASN A 626 6.23 -10.66 -12.22
N ILE A 627 5.98 -9.42 -11.79
CA ILE A 627 7.04 -8.54 -11.25
C ILE A 627 7.66 -9.14 -9.99
N LEU A 628 6.84 -9.55 -9.01
CA LEU A 628 7.32 -10.17 -7.78
C LEU A 628 8.11 -11.47 -8.06
N LYS A 629 7.61 -12.32 -8.96
CA LYS A 629 8.32 -13.52 -9.44
C LYS A 629 9.67 -13.17 -10.05
N GLY A 630 9.71 -12.17 -10.92
CA GLY A 630 10.92 -11.69 -11.58
C GLY A 630 12.01 -11.34 -10.57
N TYR A 631 11.66 -10.59 -9.53
CA TYR A 631 12.59 -10.24 -8.45
C TYR A 631 13.00 -11.43 -7.56
N LEU A 632 12.09 -12.36 -7.27
CA LEU A 632 12.43 -13.59 -6.54
C LEU A 632 13.39 -14.50 -7.30
N CYS A 633 13.39 -14.44 -8.64
CA CYS A 633 14.26 -15.22 -9.52
C CYS A 633 15.44 -14.41 -10.08
N HIS A 634 15.65 -13.18 -9.59
CA HIS A 634 16.58 -12.24 -10.21
C HIS A 634 18.06 -12.70 -10.06
N PRO A 635 18.92 -12.60 -11.10
CA PRO A 635 20.29 -13.13 -11.06
C PRO A 635 21.25 -12.49 -10.02
N LEU A 636 20.91 -11.31 -9.52
CA LEU A 636 21.65 -10.64 -8.44
C LEU A 636 21.17 -11.02 -7.03
N ILE A 637 20.12 -11.83 -6.91
CA ILE A 637 19.56 -12.26 -5.63
C ILE A 637 20.07 -13.67 -5.30
N ARG A 638 20.80 -13.80 -4.20
CA ARG A 638 21.37 -15.06 -3.70
C ARG A 638 20.33 -15.90 -2.97
N ASP A 639 19.61 -15.25 -2.08
CA ASP A 639 18.53 -15.83 -1.29
C ASP A 639 17.47 -14.77 -1.01
N SER A 640 16.24 -15.22 -0.81
CA SER A 640 15.13 -14.33 -0.60
C SER A 640 14.08 -14.91 0.32
N LEU A 641 13.43 -14.01 1.06
CA LEU A 641 12.34 -14.27 1.96
C LEU A 641 11.14 -13.44 1.55
N VAL A 642 9.97 -14.06 1.46
CA VAL A 642 8.70 -13.39 1.22
C VAL A 642 8.06 -13.04 2.56
N LEU A 643 7.70 -11.77 2.73
CA LEU A 643 7.09 -11.23 3.95
C LEU A 643 5.65 -10.80 3.66
N GLU A 644 4.68 -11.51 4.27
CA GLU A 644 3.28 -11.05 4.29
C GLU A 644 2.98 -10.24 5.55
N HIS A 645 1.94 -9.43 5.43
CA HIS A 645 1.27 -8.89 6.59
C HIS A 645 0.28 -9.93 7.17
N GLY A 646 -0.60 -10.46 6.33
CA GLY A 646 -1.49 -11.61 6.55
C GLY A 646 -2.97 -11.38 6.15
N CYS A 647 -3.39 -10.14 5.87
CA CYS A 647 -4.76 -9.79 5.47
C CYS A 647 -4.91 -9.26 4.04
N GLU A 648 -3.81 -9.12 3.31
CA GLU A 648 -3.77 -8.76 1.91
C GLU A 648 -4.30 -9.86 0.99
N LYS A 649 -4.43 -9.53 -0.30
CA LYS A 649 -4.87 -10.48 -1.32
C LYS A 649 -3.78 -11.50 -1.65
N LEU A 650 -2.52 -11.06 -1.72
CA LEU A 650 -1.35 -11.88 -2.05
C LEU A 650 -0.69 -12.53 -0.83
N HIS A 651 -1.46 -13.22 0.01
CA HIS A 651 -0.92 -13.95 1.16
C HIS A 651 0.02 -15.09 0.75
N LEU A 652 0.87 -15.58 1.67
CA LEU A 652 1.94 -16.56 1.39
C LEU A 652 1.40 -17.85 0.75
N GLY A 653 0.22 -18.31 1.16
CA GLY A 653 -0.44 -19.49 0.57
C GLY A 653 -0.70 -19.32 -0.93
N TYR A 654 -1.23 -18.14 -1.31
CA TYR A 654 -1.48 -17.77 -2.70
C TYR A 654 -0.17 -17.69 -3.49
N MET A 655 0.84 -16.99 -2.96
CA MET A 655 2.16 -16.86 -3.60
C MET A 655 2.84 -18.22 -3.83
N ARG A 656 2.78 -19.14 -2.86
CA ARG A 656 3.34 -20.50 -3.02
C ARG A 656 2.66 -21.27 -4.15
N ARG A 657 1.33 -21.21 -4.22
CA ARG A 657 0.56 -21.86 -5.28
C ARG A 657 0.91 -21.28 -6.65
N PHE A 658 0.96 -19.96 -6.77
CA PHE A 658 1.36 -19.28 -7.99
C PHE A 658 2.77 -19.70 -8.46
N LEU A 659 3.74 -19.75 -7.54
CA LEU A 659 5.09 -20.21 -7.88
C LEU A 659 5.11 -21.68 -8.35
N LEU A 660 4.34 -22.57 -7.73
CA LEU A 660 4.21 -23.97 -8.16
C LEU A 660 3.58 -24.08 -9.56
N GLU A 661 2.56 -23.28 -9.85
CA GLU A 661 1.92 -23.21 -11.18
C GLU A 661 2.91 -22.72 -12.25
N GLU A 662 3.85 -21.86 -11.88
CA GLU A 662 4.96 -21.39 -12.71
C GLU A 662 6.18 -22.33 -12.71
N ASN A 663 6.09 -23.53 -12.13
CA ASN A 663 7.16 -24.53 -11.99
C ASN A 663 8.39 -24.06 -11.19
N ILE A 664 8.19 -23.19 -10.19
CA ILE A 664 9.21 -22.72 -9.26
C ILE A 664 8.96 -23.38 -7.90
N ASP A 665 9.97 -24.05 -7.34
CA ASP A 665 9.88 -24.70 -6.03
C ASP A 665 9.85 -23.65 -4.90
N PRO A 666 8.74 -23.49 -4.14
CA PRO A 666 8.66 -22.48 -3.09
C PRO A 666 9.55 -22.78 -1.87
N SER A 667 10.06 -24.01 -1.73
CA SER A 667 10.86 -24.44 -0.57
C SER A 667 12.25 -23.76 -0.50
N ILE A 668 12.69 -23.15 -1.60
CA ILE A 668 13.98 -22.44 -1.68
C ILE A 668 13.95 -21.05 -1.04
N TYR A 669 12.75 -20.54 -0.76
CA TYR A 669 12.49 -19.20 -0.21
C TYR A 669 12.16 -19.24 1.29
N GLY A 670 12.47 -18.15 1.98
CA GLY A 670 11.97 -17.87 3.32
C GLY A 670 10.52 -17.41 3.27
N TRP A 671 9.75 -17.68 4.33
CA TRP A 671 8.34 -17.30 4.42
C TRP A 671 8.03 -16.81 5.83
N ALA A 672 7.61 -15.54 5.94
CA ALA A 672 7.27 -14.92 7.22
C ALA A 672 6.00 -14.08 7.12
N SER A 673 5.27 -13.98 8.23
CA SER A 673 3.96 -13.36 8.34
C SER A 673 3.89 -12.53 9.60
N ILE A 674 3.75 -11.22 9.48
CA ILE A 674 3.69 -10.32 10.65
C ILE A 674 2.58 -10.75 11.61
N GLN A 675 1.38 -11.03 11.08
CA GLN A 675 0.21 -11.36 11.90
C GLN A 675 0.24 -12.77 12.48
N LYS A 676 0.75 -13.76 11.74
CA LYS A 676 0.78 -15.16 12.20
C LYS A 676 1.99 -15.46 13.10
N ASP A 677 3.11 -14.78 12.89
CA ASP A 677 4.36 -15.04 13.62
C ASP A 677 4.52 -14.19 14.89
N GLY A 678 3.45 -13.51 15.35
CA GLY A 678 3.41 -12.88 16.67
C GLY A 678 3.88 -11.42 16.70
N GLY A 679 3.69 -10.69 15.60
CA GLY A 679 3.91 -9.25 15.55
C GLY A 679 5.26 -8.85 14.97
N ILE A 680 5.59 -7.57 15.11
CA ILE A 680 6.74 -6.95 14.42
C ILE A 680 8.05 -7.52 14.97
N GLU A 681 8.28 -7.47 16.28
CA GLU A 681 9.57 -7.91 16.84
C GLU A 681 9.81 -9.42 16.60
N SER A 682 8.77 -10.24 16.79
CA SER A 682 8.86 -11.68 16.60
C SER A 682 9.18 -12.06 15.15
N VAL A 683 8.56 -11.38 14.17
CA VAL A 683 8.86 -11.64 12.77
C VAL A 683 10.25 -11.14 12.37
N LEU A 684 10.74 -10.02 12.94
CA LEU A 684 12.10 -9.53 12.71
C LEU A 684 13.13 -10.58 13.14
N VAL A 685 13.00 -11.13 14.35
CA VAL A 685 13.86 -12.22 14.85
C VAL A 685 13.78 -13.45 13.94
N LYS A 686 12.58 -13.85 13.52
CA LYS A 686 12.40 -14.99 12.60
C LYS A 686 13.10 -14.78 11.25
N ILE A 687 13.07 -13.57 10.70
CA ILE A 687 13.75 -13.21 9.46
C ILE A 687 15.27 -13.30 9.67
N GLU A 688 15.78 -12.72 10.75
CA GLU A 688 17.20 -12.79 11.13
C GLU A 688 17.69 -14.23 11.26
N ASP A 689 16.95 -15.08 11.98
CA ASP A 689 17.25 -16.51 12.13
C ASP A 689 17.20 -17.27 10.80
N TRP A 690 16.31 -16.88 9.89
CA TRP A 690 16.23 -17.52 8.57
C TRP A 690 17.44 -17.18 7.71
N PHE A 691 17.84 -15.90 7.63
CA PHE A 691 19.02 -15.50 6.86
C PHE A 691 20.29 -16.05 7.49
N TYR A 692 20.42 -16.03 8.82
CA TYR A 692 21.57 -16.64 9.51
C TYR A 692 21.71 -18.13 9.17
N ARG A 693 20.61 -18.90 9.21
CA ARG A 693 20.61 -20.30 8.78
C ARG A 693 20.89 -20.44 7.29
N SER A 694 20.29 -19.61 6.44
CA SER A 694 20.55 -19.63 5.00
C SER A 694 22.03 -19.40 4.71
N GLU A 695 22.70 -18.48 5.42
CA GLU A 695 24.14 -18.22 5.28
C GLU A 695 25.00 -19.40 5.75
N VAL A 696 24.68 -19.99 6.90
CA VAL A 696 25.41 -21.16 7.45
C VAL A 696 25.18 -22.42 6.61
N GLU A 697 23.95 -22.66 6.18
CA GLU A 697 23.54 -23.81 5.36
C GLU A 697 23.97 -23.64 3.89
N ASN A 698 24.18 -22.42 3.38
CA ASN A 698 24.71 -22.14 2.04
C ASN A 698 26.18 -22.60 1.85
N LEU A 699 26.87 -23.10 2.89
CA LEU A 699 28.07 -23.95 2.71
C LEU A 699 27.74 -25.33 2.10
N VAL A 700 26.45 -25.69 1.98
CA VAL A 700 25.96 -26.97 1.48
C VAL A 700 24.81 -26.74 0.48
N ASN A 701 25.17 -26.51 -0.79
CA ASN A 701 24.36 -26.81 -1.98
C ASN A 701 22.86 -26.40 -1.92
N LYS A 702 22.55 -25.12 -2.10
CA LYS A 702 21.28 -24.80 -2.78
C LYS A 702 21.43 -25.20 -4.26
N PRO A 703 20.43 -25.87 -4.87
CA PRO A 703 20.39 -26.01 -6.31
C PRO A 703 20.27 -24.60 -6.88
N THR A 704 21.34 -24.12 -7.50
CA THR A 704 21.32 -22.91 -8.31
C THR A 704 20.11 -23.02 -9.24
N ILE A 705 19.14 -22.11 -9.11
CA ILE A 705 17.93 -22.04 -9.95
C ILE A 705 18.39 -22.01 -11.39
N ASN A 706 18.48 -23.18 -12.04
CA ASN A 706 19.03 -23.44 -13.37
C ASN A 706 19.75 -22.23 -14.03
N ILE A 707 20.81 -21.70 -13.38
CA ILE A 707 21.47 -20.45 -13.78
C ILE A 707 22.20 -20.65 -15.12
N SER A 708 22.35 -21.90 -15.55
CA SER A 708 22.91 -22.33 -16.83
C SER A 708 22.20 -21.81 -18.09
N LYS A 709 21.07 -21.08 -17.96
CA LYS A 709 20.31 -20.49 -19.08
C LYS A 709 20.12 -18.96 -19.02
N HIS A 710 20.57 -18.27 -17.98
CA HIS A 710 20.32 -16.83 -17.87
C HIS A 710 21.31 -16.03 -18.74
N VAL A 711 20.77 -15.16 -19.59
CA VAL A 711 21.57 -14.27 -20.43
C VAL A 711 21.83 -12.98 -19.65
N TYR A 712 23.09 -12.55 -19.62
CA TYR A 712 23.44 -11.26 -19.01
C TYR A 712 22.68 -10.14 -19.74
N SER A 713 21.91 -9.34 -18.99
CA SER A 713 20.98 -8.38 -19.56
C SER A 713 21.22 -6.98 -19.01
N ILE A 714 21.25 -5.98 -19.90
CA ILE A 714 21.27 -4.56 -19.54
C ILE A 714 19.96 -3.89 -19.91
N GLY A 715 19.49 -2.98 -19.07
CA GLY A 715 18.35 -2.12 -19.35
C GLY A 715 18.83 -0.75 -19.79
N ILE A 716 18.26 -0.19 -20.85
CA ILE A 716 18.52 1.20 -21.24
C ILE A 716 17.26 2.02 -20.93
N LEU A 717 17.44 3.11 -20.20
CA LEU A 717 16.40 4.03 -19.75
C LEU A 717 16.76 5.47 -20.15
N GLY A 718 15.75 6.34 -20.26
CA GLY A 718 15.95 7.76 -20.52
C GLY A 718 14.69 8.45 -21.03
N ASP A 719 14.49 9.68 -20.60
CA ASP A 719 13.37 10.52 -21.01
C ASP A 719 13.83 11.95 -21.31
N CYS A 720 14.69 12.06 -22.32
CA CYS A 720 15.28 13.33 -22.73
C CYS A 720 15.40 13.44 -24.25
N TYR A 721 15.76 14.63 -24.71
CA TYR A 721 15.95 14.90 -26.14
C TYR A 721 17.16 14.14 -26.70
N ILE A 722 16.94 13.37 -27.75
CA ILE A 722 17.97 12.54 -28.38
C ILE A 722 18.55 13.24 -29.62
N THR A 723 19.83 13.62 -29.56
CA THR A 723 20.56 14.14 -30.73
C THR A 723 20.88 13.04 -31.74
N SER A 724 21.24 13.41 -32.96
CA SER A 724 21.60 12.45 -34.02
C SER A 724 22.82 11.61 -33.67
N GLU A 725 23.80 12.23 -33.00
CA GLU A 725 25.03 11.61 -32.52
C GLU A 725 24.72 10.61 -31.40
N VAL A 726 23.94 11.00 -30.40
CA VAL A 726 23.53 10.13 -29.28
C VAL A 726 22.73 8.92 -29.80
N ALA A 727 21.78 9.14 -30.71
CA ALA A 727 20.99 8.07 -31.34
C ALA A 727 21.88 7.02 -32.00
N LYS A 728 22.83 7.45 -32.83
CA LYS A 728 23.79 6.56 -33.49
C LYS A 728 24.66 5.80 -32.48
N GLY A 729 25.13 6.46 -31.42
CA GLY A 729 25.98 5.82 -30.42
C GLY A 729 25.26 4.78 -29.59
N PHE A 730 24.00 5.02 -29.22
CA PHE A 730 23.19 3.99 -28.57
C PHE A 730 22.87 2.81 -29.50
N ALA A 731 22.68 3.04 -30.81
CA ALA A 731 22.55 1.95 -31.78
C ALA A 731 23.85 1.12 -31.84
N MET A 732 25.02 1.76 -31.85
CA MET A 732 26.33 1.10 -31.78
C MET A 732 26.53 0.31 -30.48
N LEU A 733 26.14 0.89 -29.34
CA LEU A 733 26.19 0.24 -28.04
C LEU A 733 25.32 -1.02 -28.04
N CYS A 734 24.08 -0.93 -28.53
CA CYS A 734 23.17 -2.08 -28.61
C CYS A 734 23.75 -3.21 -29.47
N GLN A 735 24.27 -2.89 -30.66
CA GLN A 735 24.91 -3.89 -31.54
C GLN A 735 26.12 -4.54 -30.86
N THR A 736 26.96 -3.74 -30.19
CA THR A 736 28.16 -4.22 -29.48
C THR A 736 27.79 -5.18 -28.33
N MET A 737 26.72 -4.88 -27.58
CA MET A 737 26.25 -5.72 -26.49
C MET A 737 25.68 -7.05 -27.01
N VAL A 738 24.86 -7.01 -28.06
CA VAL A 738 24.30 -8.23 -28.66
C VAL A 738 25.39 -9.13 -29.24
N ASP A 739 26.40 -8.59 -29.92
CA ASP A 739 27.53 -9.38 -30.42
C ASP A 739 28.37 -10.01 -29.28
N ALA A 740 28.39 -9.36 -28.11
CA ALA A 740 29.00 -9.89 -26.91
C ALA A 740 28.18 -10.99 -26.21
N GLY A 741 26.97 -11.28 -26.69
CA GLY A 741 26.05 -12.23 -26.06
C GLY A 741 25.24 -11.63 -24.91
N ILE A 742 25.09 -10.30 -24.88
CA ILE A 742 24.34 -9.56 -23.85
C ILE A 742 22.99 -9.15 -24.43
N SER A 743 21.93 -9.33 -23.64
CA SER A 743 20.60 -8.82 -23.98
C SER A 743 20.47 -7.34 -23.64
N VAL A 744 19.78 -6.59 -24.50
CA VAL A 744 19.44 -5.19 -24.26
C VAL A 744 17.92 -5.08 -24.16
N VAL A 745 17.44 -4.56 -23.04
CA VAL A 745 16.01 -4.37 -22.77
C VAL A 745 15.69 -2.87 -22.73
N LEU A 746 14.71 -2.46 -23.52
CA LEU A 746 14.25 -1.07 -23.67
C LEU A 746 12.76 -1.00 -23.29
N PRO A 747 12.30 -0.04 -22.49
CA PRO A 747 10.88 0.19 -22.32
C PRO A 747 10.29 0.76 -23.61
N LYS A 748 9.05 0.39 -23.95
CA LYS A 748 8.32 0.96 -25.09
C LYS A 748 8.24 2.49 -25.05
N SER A 749 8.14 3.07 -23.85
CA SER A 749 8.00 4.51 -23.62
C SER A 749 9.30 5.32 -23.77
N ILE A 750 10.48 4.69 -23.91
CA ILE A 750 11.75 5.41 -23.94
C ILE A 750 11.86 6.40 -25.11
N SER A 751 12.41 7.59 -24.86
CA SER A 751 12.58 8.63 -25.89
C SER A 751 13.47 8.19 -27.06
N LEU A 752 14.39 7.24 -26.82
CA LEU A 752 15.25 6.65 -27.85
C LEU A 752 14.47 5.97 -28.98
N LEU A 753 13.33 5.34 -28.68
CA LEU A 753 12.46 4.71 -29.69
C LEU A 753 11.66 5.73 -30.50
N GLN A 754 11.66 7.01 -30.11
CA GLN A 754 11.09 8.10 -30.90
C GLN A 754 12.08 8.65 -31.94
N SER A 755 13.38 8.32 -31.80
CA SER A 755 14.42 8.75 -32.74
C SER A 755 14.45 7.86 -33.99
N GLN A 756 14.03 8.42 -35.13
CA GLN A 756 14.09 7.73 -36.42
C GLN A 756 15.51 7.26 -36.76
N ILE A 757 16.54 8.04 -36.40
CA ILE A 757 17.94 7.70 -36.63
C ILE A 757 18.33 6.44 -35.85
N PHE A 758 17.94 6.35 -34.58
CA PHE A 758 18.22 5.16 -33.77
C PHE A 758 17.57 3.91 -34.39
N LEU A 759 16.29 4.02 -34.79
CA LEU A 759 15.54 2.90 -35.37
C LEU A 759 16.12 2.42 -36.72
N GLU A 760 16.50 3.36 -37.60
CA GLU A 760 17.09 3.05 -38.91
C GLU A 760 18.49 2.41 -38.77
N GLU A 761 19.29 2.89 -37.83
CA GLU A 761 20.62 2.37 -37.56
C GLU A 761 20.59 1.02 -36.83
N LEU A 762 19.70 0.83 -35.86
CA LEU A 762 19.65 -0.44 -35.10
C LEU A 762 18.88 -1.53 -35.84
N PHE A 763 17.71 -1.22 -36.41
CA PHE A 763 16.78 -2.22 -36.96
C PHE A 763 16.64 -2.14 -38.49
N GLY A 764 17.01 -1.02 -39.12
CA GLY A 764 16.74 -0.80 -40.55
C GLY A 764 15.26 -0.55 -40.85
N SER A 765 14.52 -0.10 -39.84
CA SER A 765 13.08 0.18 -39.91
C SER A 765 12.79 1.55 -39.31
N THR A 766 11.66 2.16 -39.66
CA THR A 766 11.22 3.43 -39.06
C THR A 766 10.30 3.25 -37.85
N SER A 767 9.98 2.00 -37.47
CA SER A 767 9.10 1.69 -36.36
C SER A 767 9.30 0.26 -35.88
N VAL A 768 9.14 0.05 -34.57
CA VAL A 768 9.24 -1.25 -33.90
C VAL A 768 8.12 -1.38 -32.88
N THR A 769 7.64 -2.59 -32.66
CA THR A 769 6.61 -2.91 -31.66
C THR A 769 7.22 -3.68 -30.50
N PRO A 770 6.61 -3.64 -29.30
CA PRO A 770 7.01 -4.51 -28.21
C PRO A 770 7.04 -5.98 -28.64
N ASN A 771 8.07 -6.70 -28.21
CA ASN A 771 8.28 -8.13 -28.49
C ASN A 771 8.48 -8.97 -27.21
N ILE A 772 8.47 -8.33 -26.04
CA ILE A 772 8.43 -9.00 -24.75
C ILE A 772 7.40 -8.34 -23.83
N ALA A 773 6.65 -9.15 -23.08
CA ALA A 773 5.66 -8.65 -22.13
C ALA A 773 6.34 -8.06 -20.87
N ALA A 774 5.60 -7.26 -20.11
CA ALA A 774 6.07 -6.70 -18.84
C ALA A 774 6.62 -7.79 -17.90
N ALA A 775 7.82 -7.56 -17.35
CA ALA A 775 8.55 -8.44 -16.44
C ALA A 775 8.94 -9.84 -17.00
N ASN A 776 8.74 -10.10 -18.29
CA ASN A 776 9.21 -11.36 -18.89
C ASN A 776 10.73 -11.34 -19.07
N VAL A 777 11.37 -12.49 -18.78
CA VAL A 777 12.82 -12.67 -18.82
C VAL A 777 13.32 -13.05 -20.23
N PRO A 778 14.26 -12.29 -20.84
CA PRO A 778 14.92 -12.67 -22.08
C PRO A 778 15.59 -14.06 -22.01
N GLN A 779 15.28 -14.95 -22.97
CA GLN A 779 15.85 -16.31 -23.01
C GLN A 779 17.14 -16.41 -23.84
N LEU A 780 17.37 -15.48 -24.76
CA LEU A 780 18.52 -15.44 -25.67
C LEU A 780 19.07 -14.02 -25.76
N ALA A 781 20.35 -13.88 -26.11
CA ALA A 781 20.94 -12.57 -26.38
C ALA A 781 20.24 -11.88 -27.56
N GLY A 782 19.95 -10.59 -27.41
CA GLY A 782 19.26 -9.80 -28.43
C GLY A 782 18.70 -8.49 -27.91
N VAL A 783 17.99 -7.75 -28.76
CA VAL A 783 17.28 -6.53 -28.37
C VAL A 783 15.81 -6.82 -28.13
N TYR A 784 15.31 -6.35 -26.99
CA TYR A 784 13.95 -6.53 -26.53
C TYR A 784 13.33 -5.18 -26.20
N ILE A 785 12.16 -4.93 -26.78
CA ILE A 785 11.29 -3.80 -26.47
C ILE A 785 10.19 -4.34 -25.59
N MET A 786 10.23 -3.94 -24.33
CA MET A 786 9.30 -4.36 -23.31
C MET A 786 8.05 -3.52 -23.34
N GLU A 787 6.90 -4.18 -23.28
CA GLU A 787 5.63 -3.51 -23.01
C GLU A 787 5.69 -2.78 -21.66
N THR A 788 5.28 -1.51 -21.66
CA THR A 788 5.16 -0.70 -20.45
C THR A 788 3.72 -0.27 -20.24
N HIS A 789 3.32 -0.18 -18.98
CA HIS A 789 1.96 0.20 -18.58
C HIS A 789 1.91 1.61 -17.95
N SER A 790 3.02 2.33 -18.01
CA SER A 790 3.21 3.65 -17.45
C SER A 790 4.32 4.38 -18.19
N ASP A 791 4.26 5.70 -18.17
CA ASP A 791 5.32 6.56 -18.66
C ASP A 791 6.25 7.01 -17.51
N GLN A 792 5.95 6.64 -16.27
CA GLN A 792 6.77 6.98 -15.10
C GLN A 792 8.09 6.20 -15.09
N PHE A 793 9.20 6.93 -14.90
CA PHE A 793 10.56 6.36 -14.92
C PHE A 793 10.76 5.20 -13.92
N VAL A 794 10.38 5.40 -12.65
CA VAL A 794 10.59 4.40 -11.58
C VAL A 794 9.76 3.14 -11.81
N GLU A 795 8.56 3.28 -12.35
CA GLU A 795 7.70 2.13 -12.68
C GLU A 795 8.29 1.33 -13.85
N ASN A 796 8.78 2.00 -14.88
CA ASN A 796 9.45 1.33 -16.02
C ASN A 796 10.75 0.65 -15.59
N MET A 797 11.55 1.31 -14.74
CA MET A 797 12.74 0.71 -14.13
C MET A 797 12.38 -0.56 -13.34
N THR A 798 11.29 -0.54 -12.57
CA THR A 798 10.82 -1.68 -11.78
C THR A 798 10.40 -2.87 -12.66
N VAL A 799 9.65 -2.63 -13.74
CA VAL A 799 9.23 -3.71 -14.65
C VAL A 799 10.41 -4.33 -15.38
N ILE A 800 11.34 -3.50 -15.86
CA ILE A 800 12.52 -3.97 -16.56
C ILE A 800 13.46 -4.69 -15.60
N GLY A 801 13.62 -4.21 -14.36
CA GLY A 801 14.40 -4.89 -13.33
C GLY A 801 13.88 -6.30 -13.09
N ALA A 802 12.57 -6.49 -12.99
CA ALA A 802 11.95 -7.80 -12.83
C ALA A 802 12.26 -8.79 -13.98
N SER A 803 12.66 -8.31 -15.16
CA SER A 803 13.07 -9.19 -16.28
C SER A 803 14.46 -9.82 -16.13
N GLY A 804 15.16 -9.58 -15.02
CA GLY A 804 16.50 -10.10 -14.78
C GLY A 804 17.61 -9.16 -15.27
N VAL A 805 17.32 -7.88 -15.53
CA VAL A 805 18.31 -6.88 -15.90
C VAL A 805 19.28 -6.64 -14.74
N GLN A 806 20.57 -6.80 -15.01
CA GLN A 806 21.62 -6.74 -13.98
C GLN A 806 22.30 -5.38 -13.89
N LEU A 807 22.06 -4.49 -14.86
CA LEU A 807 22.61 -3.14 -14.90
C LEU A 807 21.71 -2.24 -15.74
N PHE A 808 21.45 -1.04 -15.25
CA PHE A 808 20.80 0.02 -16.01
C PHE A 808 21.83 0.99 -16.58
N VAL A 809 21.58 1.43 -17.81
CA VAL A 809 22.22 2.59 -18.43
C VAL A 809 21.14 3.64 -18.60
N ALA A 810 21.23 4.72 -17.81
CA ALA A 810 20.28 5.83 -17.86
C ALA A 810 20.92 7.01 -18.58
N TYR A 811 20.30 7.43 -19.68
CA TYR A 811 20.68 8.66 -20.39
C TYR A 811 19.67 9.75 -20.07
N ASP A 812 20.16 10.90 -19.61
CA ASP A 812 19.31 11.94 -19.04
C ASP A 812 19.97 13.32 -19.09
N ASP A 813 19.18 14.37 -19.31
CA ASP A 813 19.57 15.79 -19.24
C ASP A 813 18.85 16.53 -18.09
N SER A 814 17.96 15.85 -17.37
CA SER A 814 17.14 16.37 -16.27
C SER A 814 17.76 16.19 -14.88
N ILE A 815 17.02 16.59 -13.84
CA ILE A 815 17.37 16.40 -12.42
C ILE A 815 17.25 14.91 -12.07
N LEU A 816 18.23 14.42 -11.30
CA LEU A 816 18.54 13.00 -11.06
C LEU A 816 17.30 12.08 -11.02
N PRO A 817 17.20 11.07 -11.91
CA PRO A 817 16.22 10.03 -11.77
C PRO A 817 16.64 9.13 -10.60
N HIS A 818 15.66 8.57 -9.91
CA HIS A 818 15.89 7.64 -8.81
C HIS A 818 16.61 6.39 -9.30
N GLY A 819 17.60 5.92 -8.53
CA GLY A 819 18.25 4.63 -8.76
C GLY A 819 17.35 3.46 -8.35
N HIS A 820 17.72 2.24 -8.76
CA HIS A 820 17.07 1.04 -8.26
C HIS A 820 17.69 0.62 -6.91
N PRO A 821 16.94 0.05 -5.95
CA PRO A 821 17.46 -0.34 -4.63
C PRO A 821 18.63 -1.35 -4.59
N PHE A 822 18.98 -1.99 -5.71
CA PHE A 822 20.07 -2.96 -5.76
C PHE A 822 20.64 -3.20 -7.16
N ILE A 823 19.90 -2.88 -8.23
CA ILE A 823 20.41 -2.96 -9.60
C ILE A 823 21.22 -1.69 -9.88
N PRO A 824 22.53 -1.78 -10.18
CA PRO A 824 23.33 -0.61 -10.47
C PRO A 824 22.80 0.17 -11.67
N MET A 825 22.72 1.49 -11.53
CA MET A 825 22.35 2.40 -12.61
C MET A 825 23.51 3.33 -12.95
N LEU A 826 24.04 3.18 -14.16
CA LEU A 826 25.05 4.06 -14.71
C LEU A 826 24.38 5.28 -15.34
N ARG A 827 24.61 6.47 -14.78
CA ARG A 827 24.09 7.72 -15.36
C ARG A 827 25.05 8.34 -16.35
N ILE A 828 24.51 8.75 -17.48
CA ILE A 828 25.28 9.28 -18.61
C ILE A 828 24.73 10.63 -19.04
N PHE A 829 25.63 11.60 -19.19
CA PHE A 829 25.33 12.92 -19.73
C PHE A 829 26.02 13.16 -21.07
N SER A 830 25.26 13.66 -22.05
CA SER A 830 25.79 14.13 -23.34
C SER A 830 25.22 15.51 -23.69
N GLY A 831 25.89 16.56 -23.20
CA GLY A 831 25.54 17.94 -23.51
C GLY A 831 26.74 18.72 -24.05
N ALA A 832 26.59 19.32 -25.23
CA ALA A 832 27.57 20.27 -25.80
C ALA A 832 27.33 21.72 -25.31
N SER A 833 26.31 21.99 -24.50
CA SER A 833 25.77 23.34 -24.31
C SER A 833 25.56 23.82 -22.87
N ASP A 834 26.28 23.29 -21.87
CA ASP A 834 26.59 24.07 -20.66
C ASP A 834 27.64 23.41 -19.76
N ALA A 835 28.87 23.93 -19.80
CA ALA A 835 29.96 23.51 -18.90
C ALA A 835 29.71 23.88 -17.42
N GLN A 836 28.67 24.68 -17.13
CA GLN A 836 28.23 24.97 -15.75
C GLN A 836 27.29 23.90 -15.19
N ALA A 837 26.40 23.31 -15.99
CA ALA A 837 25.49 22.23 -15.56
C ALA A 837 26.24 20.91 -15.28
N SER A 838 27.34 20.64 -16.01
CA SER A 838 28.16 19.44 -15.80
C SER A 838 28.91 19.40 -14.46
N ASN A 839 29.04 20.54 -13.76
CA ASN A 839 29.75 20.65 -12.48
C ASN A 839 28.83 20.51 -11.26
N THR A 840 27.51 20.63 -11.43
CA THR A 840 26.54 20.51 -10.32
C THR A 840 25.81 19.17 -10.30
N GLN A 841 25.68 18.48 -11.44
CA GLN A 841 25.04 17.16 -11.53
C GLN A 841 26.04 16.01 -11.30
N VAL A 842 25.61 15.00 -10.52
CA VAL A 842 26.40 13.79 -10.30
C VAL A 842 26.12 12.76 -11.40
N PHE A 843 27.01 12.67 -12.38
CA PHE A 843 27.00 11.65 -13.42
C PHE A 843 28.21 10.74 -13.25
N ASP A 844 28.00 9.43 -13.42
CA ASP A 844 29.07 8.43 -13.36
C ASP A 844 29.98 8.52 -14.60
N VAL A 845 29.40 8.88 -15.75
CA VAL A 845 30.13 9.09 -17.02
C VAL A 845 29.76 10.46 -17.60
N LYS A 846 30.75 11.36 -17.74
CA LYS A 846 30.59 12.72 -18.26
C LYS A 846 31.20 12.83 -19.65
N THR A 847 30.38 13.08 -20.66
CA THR A 847 30.86 13.13 -22.04
C THR A 847 30.97 14.58 -22.52
N ALA A 848 32.17 15.00 -22.92
CA ALA A 848 32.45 16.36 -23.42
C ALA A 848 32.85 16.40 -24.91
N SER A 849 32.73 15.27 -25.62
CA SER A 849 33.32 15.12 -26.96
C SER A 849 32.30 14.66 -28.00
N THR A 850 32.49 15.12 -29.24
CA THR A 850 31.83 14.61 -30.46
C THR A 850 32.40 13.27 -30.93
N SER A 851 33.28 12.64 -30.14
CA SER A 851 33.91 11.35 -30.43
C SER A 851 33.16 10.21 -29.73
N TRP A 852 33.13 9.03 -30.33
CA TRP A 852 32.51 7.81 -29.77
C TRP A 852 33.22 7.27 -28.51
N SER A 853 34.14 8.03 -27.89
CA SER A 853 34.94 7.62 -26.73
C SER A 853 34.10 7.30 -25.49
N TRP A 854 32.93 7.93 -25.36
CA TRP A 854 32.02 7.67 -24.25
C TRP A 854 31.44 6.25 -24.25
N ILE A 855 31.37 5.59 -25.42
CA ILE A 855 30.96 4.18 -25.51
C ILE A 855 32.04 3.29 -24.83
N GLU A 856 33.31 3.66 -24.98
CA GLU A 856 34.41 2.96 -24.29
C GLU A 856 34.33 3.16 -22.77
N GLU A 857 34.03 4.38 -22.32
CA GLU A 857 33.85 4.72 -20.90
C GLU A 857 32.67 3.95 -20.28
N ILE A 858 31.55 3.80 -21.00
CA ILE A 858 30.43 2.95 -20.57
C ILE A 858 30.87 1.50 -20.41
N VAL A 859 31.54 0.95 -21.43
CA VAL A 859 31.99 -0.45 -21.41
C VAL A 859 32.95 -0.71 -20.25
N ASP A 860 33.89 0.20 -20.02
CA ASP A 860 34.83 0.11 -18.91
C ASP A 860 34.12 0.26 -17.55
N ALA A 861 33.14 1.16 -17.44
CA ALA A 861 32.31 1.32 -16.25
C ALA A 861 31.49 0.05 -15.95
N ILE A 862 30.84 -0.55 -16.95
CA ILE A 862 30.09 -1.81 -16.80
C ILE A 862 31.02 -2.93 -16.30
N GLN A 863 32.20 -3.07 -16.89
CA GLN A 863 33.19 -4.07 -16.45
C GLN A 863 33.66 -3.83 -15.00
N ASN A 864 33.87 -2.56 -14.62
CA ASN A 864 34.27 -2.21 -13.26
C ASN A 864 33.14 -2.42 -12.24
N ILE A 865 31.87 -2.16 -12.61
CA ILE A 865 30.69 -2.42 -11.77
C ILE A 865 30.57 -3.92 -11.51
N GLN A 866 30.63 -4.73 -12.56
CA GLN A 866 30.48 -6.18 -12.45
C GLN A 866 31.63 -6.83 -11.66
N SER A 867 32.85 -6.30 -11.80
CA SER A 867 34.00 -6.77 -11.02
C SER A 867 34.02 -6.27 -9.57
N GLY A 868 33.08 -5.40 -9.17
CA GLY A 868 32.99 -4.83 -7.81
C GLY A 868 33.98 -3.70 -7.53
N LYS A 869 34.65 -3.17 -8.57
CA LYS A 869 35.66 -2.09 -8.45
C LYS A 869 35.06 -0.69 -8.48
N PHE A 870 33.79 -0.56 -8.87
CA PHE A 870 33.08 0.70 -9.01
C PHE A 870 31.65 0.56 -8.47
N GLU A 871 31.21 1.52 -7.68
CA GLU A 871 29.84 1.66 -7.19
C GLU A 871 29.28 2.98 -7.72
N VAL A 872 28.07 2.92 -8.28
CA VAL A 872 27.43 4.09 -8.88
C VAL A 872 26.96 5.06 -7.80
N GLN A 873 27.00 6.35 -8.08
CA GLN A 873 26.72 7.36 -7.05
C GLN A 873 25.34 7.22 -6.41
N LEU A 874 24.29 6.99 -7.20
CA LEU A 874 22.91 6.91 -6.69
C LEU A 874 22.74 5.83 -5.59
N MET A 875 23.51 4.75 -5.64
CA MET A 875 23.51 3.73 -4.59
C MET A 875 24.28 4.17 -3.34
N LEU A 876 25.34 4.97 -3.49
CA LEU A 876 26.12 5.51 -2.37
C LEU A 876 25.32 6.57 -1.59
N ASP A 877 24.54 7.38 -2.30
CA ASP A 877 23.71 8.44 -1.72
C ASP A 877 22.34 7.92 -1.21
N GLU A 878 22.09 6.62 -1.34
CA GLU A 878 20.79 5.98 -1.07
C GLU A 878 19.60 6.65 -1.79
N TYR A 879 19.87 7.33 -2.92
CA TYR A 879 18.86 8.02 -3.71
C TYR A 879 18.16 7.05 -4.68
N VAL A 880 17.48 6.07 -4.09
CA VAL A 880 16.83 4.95 -4.77
C VAL A 880 15.34 4.90 -4.50
N ASP A 881 14.58 4.34 -5.44
CA ASP A 881 13.14 4.16 -5.30
C ASP A 881 12.62 2.92 -6.02
N PHE A 882 11.45 2.43 -5.59
CA PHE A 882 10.82 1.25 -6.15
C PHE A 882 9.30 1.44 -6.17
N GLN A 883 8.69 1.27 -7.34
CA GLN A 883 7.25 1.45 -7.48
C GLN A 883 6.73 0.55 -8.59
N ILE A 884 5.71 -0.23 -8.29
CA ILE A 884 5.09 -1.16 -9.22
C ILE A 884 4.07 -0.40 -10.09
N PRO A 885 4.08 -0.56 -11.43
CA PRO A 885 3.02 0.01 -12.25
C PRO A 885 1.70 -0.68 -11.96
N ARG A 886 0.64 0.11 -11.96
CA ARG A 886 -0.68 -0.36 -11.58
C ARG A 886 -1.41 -1.01 -12.75
N GLY A 887 -1.01 -0.67 -13.98
CA GLY A 887 -1.75 -1.05 -15.18
C GLY A 887 -3.00 -0.17 -15.35
N PRO A 888 -3.53 -0.09 -16.58
CA PRO A 888 -4.60 0.85 -16.95
C PRO A 888 -5.97 0.52 -16.34
N SER A 889 -6.16 -0.70 -15.83
CA SER A 889 -7.37 -1.15 -15.15
C SER A 889 -7.25 -1.18 -13.62
N ALA A 890 -6.10 -0.79 -13.05
CA ALA A 890 -5.95 -0.82 -11.62
C ALA A 890 -6.85 0.20 -10.93
N VAL A 891 -7.48 -0.27 -9.86
CA VAL A 891 -8.43 0.49 -9.07
C VAL A 891 -8.20 0.15 -7.61
N SER A 892 -8.23 1.16 -6.73
CA SER A 892 -8.14 0.94 -5.29
C SER A 892 -9.52 0.53 -4.76
N MET A 893 -9.68 -0.79 -4.55
CA MET A 893 -10.91 -1.41 -4.01
C MET A 893 -11.07 -1.23 -2.51
#